data_AF-A0A8E5HLE8-F1
#
_entry.id   AF-A0A8E5HLE8-F1
#
_cell.length_a   1.000
_cell.length_b   1.000
_cell.length_c   1.000
_cell.angle_alpha   90.00
_cell.angle_beta   90.00
_cell.angle_gamma   90.00
#
_symmetry.space_group_name_H-M   'P 1'
#
loop_
_entity.id
_entity.type
_entity.pdbx_description
1 polymer ?
#
loop_
_entity_poly.entity_id
_entity_poly.type
_entity_poly.pdbx_seq_one_letter_code
_entity_poly.pdbx_strand_id
1 'polypeptide(L)'
;MSQRNWHGGAYRPATSVPANAHAHAQAHGGGYQPGVSAPRPQQPTPAPLPHGGGYQPGVSPHRRERDMPRQQARSAHQPSGEKDQHHTQGNLPHGGHPQQHDVPRPQGPQNPTAAARGAEQAWQQPQQPNWIPNPAQQQPSPQNQKEPFMAATLDLGKPSGIADTATGAGHPRTYQRGYANLSDPRARLRWEFPNSYQKPGLSFVSTDKRRHRDILQRVWQGPPNDKYLSPCDGRLKNLVVQAAQDVYSGAQNSTWRRTFVRNVSPIYIQLANFPFSSVSTDPGAWTGEDWAMVGLKWIPTCLGLLCVLLWQPTAAEGQLRNNGWYDPFNYRYWGYPKVARNYYESPAAVDVIPHGGSASNLMIQRVLGPRYLCFLNEPSEKQMRGVAVRRVDQSTASTPYLFIAYTAEQFEEQDFEDLHHIAERAAREAGVPAYWVGCSCMQDKEEIEDDVYRISDVVRGAHSLVIAVGPSRSRPDWSSPDAMLQMWGERMWTLPEALLSPADKDVTICTRGGGSDPRVISRKQLAAVVWDDPLVSRQLIDHFNKTLDLSRLELVSIALGCLRGRKTTEYLPGDLSYALMGLLRLRPQIDESDSAFQAFARLSLANDSDMLLERLICMLPKDRDASSWLAMDDAWNAHLWDIYPACQVAGVGHDNTVILDGAFGAAIRWKAFATVKAIGVDSWRRLGSRMLIHGAPLVFLLGVILVATGASVLVGALLLILSLLIIVPSPYLVRVIYSGKIWGSQAWFFGFEGYLDLATIESHIFGAYLGRLKWSPASSSISKHMMNEHGECVGVDPTADAGVRAMVEQARHGAHGDLKVFTLVDTYTLTVTMFLAARPPVAVLICGREGGMQRALMCSYDWASQTLYRETVLRMETPVLERMFRVNRFRFGLQRPLPDVQ
;
A
#
# COMPACT_ATOMS: atom_id res chain seq x y z
N MET A 1 11.35 46.31 -21.14
CA MET A 1 11.62 47.65 -20.58
C MET A 1 10.96 47.74 -19.21
N SER A 2 11.68 48.38 -18.27
CA SER A 2 11.28 48.74 -16.91
C SER A 2 11.32 47.64 -15.83
N GLN A 3 12.24 47.87 -14.89
CA GLN A 3 12.38 47.27 -13.58
C GLN A 3 11.10 47.41 -12.73
N ARG A 4 10.89 46.52 -11.75
CA ARG A 4 10.50 46.99 -10.40
C ARG A 4 10.65 45.92 -9.32
N ASN A 5 11.12 46.42 -8.19
CA ASN A 5 11.55 45.77 -6.97
C ASN A 5 10.42 45.07 -6.23
N TRP A 6 10.82 44.04 -5.50
CA TRP A 6 10.06 43.41 -4.42
C TRP A 6 10.18 44.25 -3.14
N HIS A 7 9.04 44.62 -2.55
CA HIS A 7 8.93 44.91 -1.13
C HIS A 7 7.71 44.17 -0.56
N GLY A 8 7.89 43.62 0.63
CA GLY A 8 6.86 42.90 1.38
C GLY A 8 5.83 43.83 2.02
N GLY A 9 4.75 43.23 2.49
CA GLY A 9 3.73 43.87 3.32
C GLY A 9 2.61 42.90 3.66
N ALA A 10 2.48 42.58 4.94
CA ALA A 10 1.34 41.90 5.53
C ALA A 10 0.10 42.82 5.50
N TYR A 11 -1.13 42.28 5.42
CA TYR A 11 -2.31 42.78 6.16
C TYR A 11 -3.50 41.80 6.10
N ARG A 12 -4.32 41.87 7.15
CA ARG A 12 -5.43 41.02 7.59
C ARG A 12 -6.80 41.45 6.96
N PRO A 13 -7.94 40.80 7.28
CA PRO A 13 -9.02 40.49 6.34
C PRO A 13 -10.18 41.50 6.32
N ALA A 14 -11.03 41.43 5.28
CA ALA A 14 -12.37 41.99 5.31
C ALA A 14 -13.37 41.16 4.47
N THR A 15 -14.50 40.91 5.11
CA THR A 15 -15.77 40.34 4.66
C THR A 15 -16.56 41.26 3.73
N SER A 16 -17.26 40.71 2.72
CA SER A 16 -18.61 41.12 2.33
C SER A 16 -19.18 40.27 1.17
N VAL A 17 -20.42 39.83 1.36
CA VAL A 17 -21.45 39.27 0.44
C VAL A 17 -22.64 40.28 0.53
N PRO A 18 -23.70 40.36 -0.34
CA PRO A 18 -24.18 39.51 -1.46
C PRO A 18 -24.59 40.26 -2.76
N ALA A 19 -25.03 39.52 -3.80
CA ALA A 19 -26.37 39.66 -4.43
C ALA A 19 -26.59 38.76 -5.68
N ASN A 20 -27.82 38.27 -5.80
CA ASN A 20 -28.42 37.40 -6.85
C ASN A 20 -28.68 38.11 -8.18
N ALA A 21 -28.79 37.35 -9.29
CA ALA A 21 -29.78 37.56 -10.36
C ALA A 21 -29.96 36.32 -11.28
N HIS A 22 -31.23 35.98 -11.55
CA HIS A 22 -31.74 35.01 -12.52
C HIS A 22 -31.77 35.58 -13.96
N ALA A 23 -31.73 34.72 -14.99
CA ALA A 23 -32.54 34.86 -16.21
C ALA A 23 -32.54 33.58 -17.09
N HIS A 24 -33.74 33.21 -17.55
CA HIS A 24 -34.08 32.21 -18.57
C HIS A 24 -33.87 32.72 -20.00
N ALA A 25 -33.69 31.81 -20.97
CA ALA A 25 -34.26 31.93 -22.33
C ALA A 25 -34.30 30.58 -23.09
N GLN A 26 -35.46 30.28 -23.68
CA GLN A 26 -35.75 29.25 -24.68
C GLN A 26 -35.82 29.86 -26.09
N ALA A 27 -35.59 29.08 -27.15
CA ALA A 27 -36.32 29.06 -28.45
C ALA A 27 -35.63 28.08 -29.44
N HIS A 28 -36.31 27.01 -29.93
CA HIS A 28 -36.95 26.81 -31.26
C HIS A 28 -35.97 26.82 -32.47
N GLY A 29 -36.01 25.94 -33.49
CA GLY A 29 -36.94 24.88 -33.91
C GLY A 29 -36.58 24.32 -35.32
N GLY A 30 -37.37 23.36 -35.81
CA GLY A 30 -37.45 22.86 -37.22
C GLY A 30 -36.50 21.69 -37.55
N GLY A 31 -36.84 20.61 -38.27
CA GLY A 31 -38.02 20.21 -39.05
C GLY A 31 -37.57 19.28 -40.21
N TYR A 32 -38.45 18.37 -40.66
CA TYR A 32 -38.39 17.47 -41.84
C TYR A 32 -37.93 15.99 -41.73
N GLN A 33 -38.83 15.13 -42.23
CA GLN A 33 -38.85 13.67 -42.55
C GLN A 33 -39.08 13.55 -44.10
N PRO A 34 -39.24 12.38 -44.79
CA PRO A 34 -39.27 10.95 -44.37
C PRO A 34 -38.58 9.93 -45.33
N GLY A 35 -38.57 8.63 -44.98
CA GLY A 35 -38.81 7.55 -45.97
C GLY A 35 -38.11 6.18 -45.87
N VAL A 36 -38.93 5.11 -45.66
CA VAL A 36 -38.92 3.76 -46.32
C VAL A 36 -37.71 2.83 -46.01
N SER A 37 -37.74 1.54 -45.65
CA SER A 37 -38.66 0.38 -45.71
C SER A 37 -38.05 -0.77 -44.88
N ALA A 38 -38.86 -1.67 -44.32
CA ALA A 38 -38.43 -2.86 -43.58
C ALA A 38 -38.34 -4.13 -44.45
N PRO A 39 -37.58 -5.16 -44.03
CA PRO A 39 -38.09 -6.54 -44.06
C PRO A 39 -37.84 -7.37 -42.78
N ARG A 40 -38.60 -8.48 -42.72
CA ARG A 40 -38.92 -9.41 -41.60
C ARG A 40 -37.76 -10.23 -40.99
N PRO A 41 -37.95 -10.83 -39.78
CA PRO A 41 -36.92 -11.51 -39.01
C PRO A 41 -36.78 -13.02 -39.32
N GLN A 42 -35.55 -13.53 -39.28
CA GLN A 42 -35.22 -14.96 -39.26
C GLN A 42 -35.00 -15.43 -37.81
N GLN A 43 -35.54 -16.60 -37.48
CA GLN A 43 -35.40 -17.29 -36.19
C GLN A 43 -33.96 -17.74 -35.93
N PRO A 44 -33.42 -17.58 -34.71
CA PRO A 44 -32.20 -18.27 -34.30
C PRO A 44 -32.51 -19.60 -33.57
N THR A 45 -31.83 -20.64 -34.02
CA THR A 45 -31.66 -21.98 -33.43
C THR A 45 -31.04 -21.90 -32.03
N PRO A 46 -31.41 -22.77 -31.07
CA PRO A 46 -30.88 -22.72 -29.71
C PRO A 46 -29.44 -23.26 -29.63
N ALA A 47 -28.54 -22.46 -29.04
CA ALA A 47 -27.19 -22.86 -28.62
C ALA A 47 -27.23 -23.58 -27.25
N PRO A 48 -26.26 -24.48 -26.96
CA PRO A 48 -26.27 -25.31 -25.75
C PRO A 48 -25.99 -24.52 -24.46
N LEU A 49 -26.50 -25.10 -23.37
CA LEU A 49 -26.54 -24.61 -21.98
C LEU A 49 -25.21 -24.81 -21.24
N PRO A 50 -24.80 -23.89 -20.35
CA PRO A 50 -23.63 -24.09 -19.49
C PRO A 50 -23.97 -25.02 -18.31
N HIS A 51 -23.27 -26.16 -18.23
CA HIS A 51 -23.35 -27.09 -17.10
C HIS A 51 -22.30 -26.72 -16.02
N GLY A 52 -22.59 -27.04 -14.76
CA GLY A 52 -21.65 -26.95 -13.62
C GLY A 52 -20.48 -27.95 -13.66
N GLY A 53 -20.09 -28.39 -14.86
CA GLY A 53 -18.90 -29.17 -15.15
C GLY A 53 -18.22 -28.55 -16.37
N GLY A 54 -16.94 -28.20 -16.25
CA GLY A 54 -16.23 -27.22 -17.10
C GLY A 54 -16.43 -27.31 -18.62
N TYR A 55 -16.45 -26.14 -19.26
CA TYR A 55 -16.56 -25.92 -20.70
C TYR A 55 -15.17 -25.77 -21.36
N GLN A 56 -14.97 -26.32 -22.57
CA GLN A 56 -13.81 -26.05 -23.45
C GLN A 56 -14.28 -25.33 -24.73
N PRO A 57 -13.62 -24.22 -25.17
CA PRO A 57 -14.05 -23.46 -26.34
C PRO A 57 -13.39 -23.91 -27.66
N GLY A 58 -14.19 -23.94 -28.73
CA GLY A 58 -13.73 -23.91 -30.12
C GLY A 58 -13.56 -22.47 -30.63
N VAL A 59 -12.44 -22.20 -31.30
CA VAL A 59 -12.02 -20.89 -31.82
C VAL A 59 -12.74 -20.52 -33.11
N SER A 60 -13.32 -19.31 -33.21
CA SER A 60 -13.17 -18.40 -34.38
C SER A 60 -13.87 -17.03 -34.20
N PRO A 61 -13.41 -15.98 -34.91
CA PRO A 61 -13.61 -14.60 -34.50
C PRO A 61 -14.71 -13.91 -35.31
N HIS A 62 -15.54 -13.07 -34.67
CA HIS A 62 -16.07 -11.88 -35.34
C HIS A 62 -16.45 -10.77 -34.34
N ARG A 63 -15.66 -9.70 -34.45
CA ARG A 63 -15.90 -8.35 -33.95
C ARG A 63 -17.16 -7.78 -34.60
N ARG A 64 -18.13 -7.32 -33.82
CA ARG A 64 -19.08 -6.27 -34.23
C ARG A 64 -19.66 -5.53 -33.03
N GLU A 65 -19.64 -4.22 -33.17
CA GLU A 65 -20.16 -3.17 -32.28
C GLU A 65 -21.61 -3.45 -31.86
N ARG A 66 -21.96 -3.05 -30.64
CA ARG A 66 -23.36 -3.04 -30.20
C ARG A 66 -23.72 -1.69 -29.57
N ASP A 67 -24.48 -0.93 -30.34
CA ASP A 67 -25.39 0.11 -29.87
C ASP A 67 -26.49 -0.50 -28.99
N MET A 68 -26.84 0.21 -27.92
CA MET A 68 -27.97 -0.11 -27.04
C MET A 68 -29.31 0.38 -27.61
N PRO A 69 -30.41 -0.30 -27.30
CA PRO A 69 -31.68 0.37 -27.09
C PRO A 69 -32.26 0.16 -25.69
N ARG A 70 -32.55 1.29 -25.05
CA ARG A 70 -33.50 1.44 -23.93
C ARG A 70 -34.91 1.09 -24.39
N GLN A 71 -35.67 0.37 -23.56
CA GLN A 71 -37.14 0.41 -23.59
C GLN A 71 -37.68 1.09 -22.33
N GLN A 72 -38.61 2.01 -22.57
CA GLN A 72 -39.39 2.76 -21.60
C GLN A 72 -40.71 2.04 -21.26
N ALA A 73 -41.04 2.15 -19.98
CA ALA A 73 -42.34 2.26 -19.31
C ALA A 73 -43.63 2.47 -20.15
N ARG A 74 -44.71 1.83 -19.68
CA ARG A 74 -46.12 2.28 -19.75
C ARG A 74 -46.74 2.16 -18.34
N SER A 75 -47.06 3.26 -17.65
CA SER A 75 -48.39 3.89 -17.44
C SER A 75 -49.51 2.90 -17.04
N ALA A 76 -49.93 2.82 -15.76
CA ALA A 76 -50.83 3.71 -15.00
C ALA A 76 -52.34 3.40 -15.20
N HIS A 77 -52.98 2.83 -14.17
CA HIS A 77 -54.42 2.84 -13.92
C HIS A 77 -54.67 3.01 -12.41
N GLN A 78 -55.61 3.89 -12.07
CA GLN A 78 -56.10 4.25 -10.73
C GLN A 78 -57.64 4.05 -10.69
N PRO A 79 -58.34 4.15 -9.54
CA PRO A 79 -59.26 3.11 -9.07
C PRO A 79 -60.73 3.56 -8.87
N SER A 80 -61.61 2.59 -8.64
CA SER A 80 -62.95 2.67 -8.00
C SER A 80 -63.36 1.23 -7.66
N GLY A 81 -64.09 0.82 -6.61
CA GLY A 81 -64.91 1.43 -5.57
C GLY A 81 -66.06 0.43 -5.25
N GLU A 82 -66.48 0.32 -3.97
CA GLU A 82 -67.65 -0.42 -3.40
C GLU A 82 -67.53 -1.93 -3.08
N LYS A 83 -67.57 -2.34 -1.78
CA LYS A 83 -68.70 -2.73 -0.84
C LYS A 83 -68.94 -4.26 -0.87
N ASP A 84 -69.03 -5.05 0.22
CA ASP A 84 -69.88 -5.05 1.43
C ASP A 84 -69.23 -5.85 2.61
N GLN A 85 -69.31 -5.41 3.88
CA GLN A 85 -70.10 -5.93 5.04
C GLN A 85 -70.05 -7.47 5.30
N HIS A 86 -69.76 -8.04 6.49
CA HIS A 86 -70.40 -7.89 7.82
C HIS A 86 -69.63 -8.61 8.98
N HIS A 87 -69.76 -8.06 10.21
CA HIS A 87 -69.90 -8.69 11.57
C HIS A 87 -68.86 -9.71 12.13
N THR A 88 -68.50 -9.81 13.43
CA THR A 88 -69.06 -9.32 14.71
C THR A 88 -68.01 -9.38 15.85
N GLN A 89 -68.24 -8.59 16.90
CA GLN A 89 -67.56 -8.55 18.22
C GLN A 89 -67.74 -9.82 19.07
N GLY A 90 -66.91 -10.01 20.11
CA GLY A 90 -67.37 -10.66 21.37
C GLY A 90 -66.32 -11.32 22.29
N ASN A 91 -65.81 -10.55 23.26
CA ASN A 91 -65.50 -10.85 24.68
C ASN A 91 -65.09 -12.25 25.23
N LEU A 92 -64.09 -12.19 26.12
CA LEU A 92 -63.74 -13.00 27.33
C LEU A 92 -64.95 -13.47 28.18
N PRO A 93 -64.89 -14.42 29.18
CA PRO A 93 -63.83 -14.60 30.21
C PRO A 93 -63.63 -16.00 30.92
N HIS A 94 -62.69 -16.05 31.90
CA HIS A 94 -62.51 -16.95 33.09
C HIS A 94 -62.32 -18.48 32.90
N GLY A 95 -61.59 -19.27 33.70
CA GLY A 95 -60.80 -19.15 34.94
C GLY A 95 -60.36 -20.57 35.42
N GLY A 96 -59.43 -20.71 36.38
CA GLY A 96 -59.22 -21.98 37.13
C GLY A 96 -57.78 -22.39 37.47
N HIS A 97 -57.45 -22.43 38.77
CA HIS A 97 -56.24 -22.97 39.44
C HIS A 97 -56.51 -24.41 39.99
N PRO A 98 -55.49 -25.22 40.40
CA PRO A 98 -55.06 -25.26 41.84
C PRO A 98 -53.54 -25.55 42.09
N GLN A 99 -52.92 -24.87 43.08
CA GLN A 99 -52.38 -25.36 44.39
C GLN A 99 -50.90 -25.85 44.42
N GLN A 100 -50.19 -25.89 45.57
CA GLN A 100 -49.62 -24.88 46.49
C GLN A 100 -48.65 -25.61 47.47
N HIS A 101 -47.77 -24.84 48.15
CA HIS A 101 -46.92 -25.09 49.37
C HIS A 101 -45.41 -24.86 49.11
N ASP A 102 -44.60 -24.13 49.88
CA ASP A 102 -44.79 -23.29 51.09
C ASP A 102 -43.60 -22.29 51.28
N VAL A 103 -43.87 -21.27 52.11
CA VAL A 103 -43.19 -20.06 52.67
C VAL A 103 -41.86 -20.35 53.45
N PRO A 104 -40.97 -19.40 53.94
CA PRO A 104 -41.02 -17.91 54.08
C PRO A 104 -39.80 -17.03 53.66
N ARG A 105 -40.11 -15.72 53.60
CA ARG A 105 -39.27 -14.48 53.58
C ARG A 105 -38.96 -13.99 55.03
N PRO A 106 -38.04 -13.01 55.30
CA PRO A 106 -38.37 -11.57 55.18
C PRO A 106 -37.19 -10.61 54.79
N GLN A 107 -37.43 -9.62 53.90
CA GLN A 107 -37.60 -8.15 54.11
C GLN A 107 -36.28 -7.40 54.45
N GLY A 108 -35.74 -6.46 53.65
CA GLY A 108 -36.26 -5.18 53.12
C GLY A 108 -35.46 -4.01 53.78
N PRO A 109 -35.53 -2.70 53.36
CA PRO A 109 -36.43 -2.12 52.37
C PRO A 109 -35.89 -0.95 51.46
N GLN A 110 -36.73 -0.54 50.51
CA GLN A 110 -37.01 0.84 50.01
C GLN A 110 -36.13 1.58 48.95
N ASN A 111 -36.79 1.92 47.84
CA ASN A 111 -36.51 2.93 46.78
C ASN A 111 -37.28 4.25 47.10
N PRO A 112 -37.30 5.35 46.30
CA PRO A 112 -36.46 5.86 45.16
C PRO A 112 -36.13 7.40 45.24
N THR A 113 -35.25 7.96 44.38
CA THR A 113 -35.43 9.31 43.74
C THR A 113 -34.41 9.64 42.64
N ALA A 114 -34.79 10.61 41.80
CA ALA A 114 -34.25 11.01 40.49
C ALA A 114 -32.90 11.77 40.45
N ALA A 115 -32.42 11.90 39.19
CA ALA A 115 -31.71 13.04 38.59
C ALA A 115 -30.16 13.00 38.46
N ALA A 116 -29.75 12.86 37.20
CA ALA A 116 -28.68 13.56 36.48
C ALA A 116 -27.32 13.84 37.18
N ARG A 117 -26.25 13.27 36.61
CA ARG A 117 -25.07 14.00 36.06
C ARG A 117 -24.06 13.02 35.46
N GLY A 118 -23.56 13.37 34.28
CA GLY A 118 -22.53 12.62 33.57
C GLY A 118 -21.21 12.59 34.32
N ALA A 119 -20.50 11.47 34.22
CA ALA A 119 -19.12 11.33 34.63
C ALA A 119 -18.31 10.88 33.40
N GLU A 120 -17.37 11.74 33.03
CA GLU A 120 -16.26 11.47 32.14
C GLU A 120 -15.53 10.19 32.57
N GLN A 121 -15.30 9.25 31.65
CA GLN A 121 -14.30 8.22 31.84
C GLN A 121 -13.13 8.46 30.91
N ALA A 122 -12.06 8.94 31.56
CA ALA A 122 -10.74 9.15 31.01
C ALA A 122 -10.14 7.83 30.49
N TRP A 123 -9.44 7.96 29.37
CA TRP A 123 -8.61 6.94 28.75
C TRP A 123 -7.52 6.47 29.72
N GLN A 124 -7.58 5.19 30.12
CA GLN A 124 -6.52 4.53 30.88
C GLN A 124 -5.33 4.23 29.94
N GLN A 125 -4.16 4.78 30.29
CA GLN A 125 -2.86 4.40 29.75
C GLN A 125 -2.46 3.00 30.28
N PRO A 126 -1.81 2.14 29.49
CA PRO A 126 -1.21 0.91 30.01
C PRO A 126 0.01 1.22 30.88
N GLN A 127 0.04 0.68 32.10
CA GLN A 127 1.12 0.84 33.06
C GLN A 127 2.43 0.17 32.60
N GLN A 128 3.55 0.85 32.86
CA GLN A 128 4.90 0.30 32.75
C GLN A 128 5.18 -0.67 33.91
N PRO A 129 5.96 -1.75 33.72
CA PRO A 129 6.36 -2.62 34.82
C PRO A 129 7.47 -1.98 35.68
N ASN A 130 7.21 -1.93 36.99
CA ASN A 130 8.15 -1.49 38.04
C ASN A 130 9.36 -2.43 38.13
N TRP A 131 10.57 -1.87 38.06
CA TRP A 131 11.83 -2.57 38.36
C TRP A 131 12.25 -2.25 39.80
N ILE A 132 12.40 -3.28 40.64
CA ILE A 132 12.90 -3.17 42.01
C ILE A 132 14.40 -3.51 42.01
N PRO A 133 15.31 -2.64 42.50
CA PRO A 133 16.71 -2.98 42.59
C PRO A 133 17.00 -3.79 43.86
N ASN A 134 17.70 -4.93 43.70
CA ASN A 134 18.23 -5.72 44.80
C ASN A 134 19.61 -5.15 45.22
N PRO A 135 19.92 -4.98 46.52
CA PRO A 135 21.20 -4.46 46.97
C PRO A 135 22.23 -5.60 47.17
N ALA A 136 23.50 -5.21 47.15
CA ALA A 136 24.70 -5.99 47.48
C ALA A 136 25.37 -6.76 46.33
N GLN A 137 26.34 -6.10 45.68
CA GLN A 137 27.63 -6.71 45.38
C GLN A 137 28.74 -5.66 45.62
N GLN A 138 29.77 -6.11 46.35
CA GLN A 138 30.81 -5.31 46.99
C GLN A 138 31.76 -4.65 46.00
N GLN A 139 32.02 -3.35 46.20
CA GLN A 139 33.17 -2.65 45.63
C GLN A 139 34.45 -3.00 46.40
N PRO A 140 35.60 -3.20 45.74
CA PRO A 140 36.89 -2.93 46.35
C PRO A 140 37.29 -1.47 46.11
N SER A 141 37.69 -0.79 47.19
CA SER A 141 38.19 0.58 47.22
C SER A 141 39.60 0.72 46.59
N PRO A 142 40.01 1.93 46.19
CA PRO A 142 41.15 2.15 45.30
C PRO A 142 42.50 2.16 46.03
N GLN A 143 43.49 1.46 45.49
CA GLN A 143 44.89 1.63 45.87
C GLN A 143 45.52 2.81 45.11
N ASN A 144 46.13 3.67 45.92
CA ASN A 144 46.82 4.89 45.61
C ASN A 144 48.16 4.58 44.91
N GLN A 145 48.33 4.98 43.64
CA GLN A 145 49.66 5.18 43.04
C GLN A 145 49.68 6.52 42.31
N LYS A 146 50.34 7.49 42.95
CA LYS A 146 50.86 8.70 42.31
C LYS A 146 52.08 8.28 41.49
N GLU A 147 52.16 8.70 40.22
CA GLU A 147 53.35 9.19 39.47
C GLU A 147 52.89 9.59 38.04
N PRO A 148 53.68 10.36 37.26
CA PRO A 148 53.84 11.79 37.33
C PRO A 148 53.16 12.51 36.16
N PHE A 149 53.00 13.82 36.30
CA PHE A 149 52.64 14.76 35.25
C PHE A 149 53.61 14.61 34.05
N MET A 150 53.20 13.91 33.00
CA MET A 150 53.83 13.94 31.69
C MET A 150 52.92 14.73 30.75
N ALA A 151 53.47 15.79 30.18
CA ALA A 151 52.82 16.66 29.22
C ALA A 151 52.22 15.86 28.07
N ALA A 152 50.90 15.75 28.05
CA ALA A 152 50.16 15.23 26.91
C ALA A 152 50.28 16.24 25.76
N THR A 153 51.12 15.93 24.78
CA THR A 153 50.96 16.42 23.41
C THR A 153 49.52 16.16 22.99
N LEU A 154 48.81 17.23 22.63
CA LEU A 154 47.46 17.20 22.10
C LEU A 154 47.43 16.38 20.80
N ASP A 155 47.10 15.10 20.90
CA ASP A 155 46.68 14.33 19.74
C ASP A 155 45.30 14.84 19.31
N LEU A 156 45.28 15.51 18.16
CA LEU A 156 44.06 15.88 17.43
C LEU A 156 43.28 14.60 17.11
N GLY A 157 42.20 14.39 17.86
CA GLY A 157 41.37 13.20 17.78
C GLY A 157 40.93 12.85 16.35
N LYS A 158 41.03 11.56 16.02
CA LYS A 158 40.39 10.97 14.84
C LYS A 158 38.91 11.37 14.81
N PRO A 159 38.32 11.71 13.65
CA PRO A 159 36.91 12.07 13.56
C PRO A 159 36.04 10.82 13.78
N SER A 160 35.69 10.53 15.03
CA SER A 160 34.59 9.60 15.33
C SER A 160 33.28 10.36 15.14
N GLY A 161 32.71 10.21 13.93
CA GLY A 161 31.38 10.70 13.57
C GLY A 161 30.28 10.12 14.48
N ILE A 162 29.03 10.49 14.24
CA ILE A 162 27.87 9.84 14.88
C ILE A 162 27.56 8.50 14.18
N ALA A 163 27.98 8.38 12.92
CA ALA A 163 27.75 7.19 12.13
C ALA A 163 28.81 6.12 12.42
N ASP A 164 28.44 5.11 13.19
CA ASP A 164 29.08 3.79 13.17
C ASP A 164 28.71 3.14 11.83
N THR A 165 29.34 3.58 10.75
CA THR A 165 29.33 2.87 9.45
C THR A 165 30.65 2.15 9.36
N ALA A 166 30.66 0.87 8.98
CA ALA A 166 31.90 0.16 8.69
C ALA A 166 32.57 0.92 7.55
N THR A 167 33.56 1.75 7.88
CA THR A 167 34.28 2.54 6.90
C THR A 167 35.06 1.56 6.04
N GLY A 168 34.50 1.19 4.89
CA GLY A 168 35.30 0.71 3.79
C GLY A 168 36.38 1.77 3.56
N ALA A 169 37.63 1.40 3.84
CA ALA A 169 38.78 2.25 3.65
C ALA A 169 38.74 2.86 2.24
N GLY A 170 38.73 4.20 2.16
CA GLY A 170 39.11 4.91 0.93
C GLY A 170 38.20 4.75 -0.29
N HIS A 171 36.87 4.71 -0.17
CA HIS A 171 36.04 4.86 -1.38
C HIS A 171 36.20 6.29 -1.97
N PRO A 172 36.67 6.43 -3.23
CA PRO A 172 36.79 7.72 -3.87
C PRO A 172 35.41 8.36 -4.04
N ARG A 173 35.31 9.68 -3.79
CA ARG A 173 34.07 10.44 -3.98
C ARG A 173 33.54 10.22 -5.39
N THR A 174 32.25 9.91 -5.50
CA THR A 174 31.55 9.75 -6.77
C THR A 174 31.62 11.06 -7.53
N TYR A 175 32.14 11.00 -8.76
CA TYR A 175 32.33 12.18 -9.59
C TYR A 175 30.98 12.84 -9.94
N GLN A 176 30.90 14.16 -9.76
CA GLN A 176 29.77 15.00 -10.17
C GLN A 176 30.28 16.24 -10.89
N ARG A 177 29.73 16.56 -12.07
CA ARG A 177 30.10 17.80 -12.81
C ARG A 177 29.49 19.06 -12.21
N GLY A 178 28.46 18.93 -11.36
CA GLY A 178 27.78 20.07 -10.74
C GLY A 178 27.26 21.08 -11.77
N TYR A 179 27.51 22.37 -11.54
CA TYR A 179 27.05 23.46 -12.42
C TYR A 179 27.68 23.45 -13.83
N ALA A 180 28.76 22.70 -14.07
CA ALA A 180 29.27 22.50 -15.42
C ALA A 180 28.26 21.78 -16.34
N ASN A 181 27.28 21.06 -15.78
CA ASN A 181 26.18 20.49 -16.56
C ASN A 181 25.22 21.54 -17.16
N LEU A 182 25.38 22.84 -16.85
CA LEU A 182 24.65 23.91 -17.52
C LEU A 182 25.03 24.07 -19.00
N SER A 183 26.26 23.68 -19.37
CA SER A 183 26.73 23.70 -20.76
C SER A 183 26.43 22.40 -21.52
N ASP A 184 25.72 21.45 -20.91
CA ASP A 184 25.29 20.23 -21.58
C ASP A 184 24.32 20.58 -22.72
N PRO A 185 24.51 20.08 -23.96
CA PRO A 185 23.62 20.35 -25.09
C PRO A 185 22.14 20.00 -24.83
N ARG A 186 21.89 19.05 -23.91
CA ARG A 186 20.54 18.61 -23.54
C ARG A 186 19.91 19.49 -22.45
N ALA A 187 20.69 20.33 -21.78
CA ALA A 187 20.21 21.19 -20.71
C ALA A 187 19.33 22.33 -21.25
N ARG A 188 18.19 22.56 -20.61
CA ARG A 188 17.26 23.66 -20.90
C ARG A 188 17.14 24.55 -19.67
N LEU A 189 17.30 25.85 -19.88
CA LEU A 189 17.19 26.86 -18.83
C LEU A 189 15.73 27.27 -18.57
N ARG A 190 15.44 27.58 -17.32
CA ARG A 190 14.13 28.05 -16.86
C ARG A 190 14.30 29.02 -15.69
N TRP A 191 13.37 29.98 -15.58
CA TRP A 191 13.31 30.92 -14.46
C TRP A 191 12.80 30.33 -13.14
N GLU A 192 11.92 29.31 -13.18
CA GLU A 192 11.48 28.60 -11.96
C GLU A 192 12.52 27.52 -11.59
N PHE A 193 12.85 27.43 -10.30
CA PHE A 193 13.74 26.42 -9.75
C PHE A 193 13.17 24.98 -9.92
N PRO A 194 13.96 23.99 -10.36
CA PRO A 194 15.40 24.09 -10.70
C PRO A 194 15.64 24.80 -12.04
N ASN A 195 16.65 25.68 -12.06
CA ASN A 195 16.89 26.61 -13.18
C ASN A 195 17.39 25.91 -14.46
N SER A 196 17.76 24.63 -14.39
CA SER A 196 18.19 23.83 -15.53
C SER A 196 17.70 22.40 -15.40
N TYR A 197 17.20 21.84 -16.51
CA TYR A 197 16.70 20.46 -16.60
C TYR A 197 16.84 19.92 -18.04
N GLN A 198 16.89 18.60 -18.18
CA GLN A 198 16.73 17.89 -19.45
C GLN A 198 15.25 17.54 -19.68
N LYS A 199 14.78 17.68 -20.92
CA LYS A 199 13.44 17.21 -21.30
C LYS A 199 13.36 15.68 -21.16
N PRO A 200 12.16 15.10 -20.92
CA PRO A 200 11.96 13.66 -20.98
C PRO A 200 12.40 13.11 -22.34
N GLY A 201 12.94 11.89 -22.34
CA GLY A 201 13.29 11.20 -23.59
C GLY A 201 12.10 10.53 -24.27
N LEU A 202 11.07 10.23 -23.48
CA LEU A 202 9.84 9.58 -23.93
C LEU A 202 8.64 10.46 -23.60
N SER A 203 7.66 10.43 -24.49
CA SER A 203 6.41 11.17 -24.37
C SER A 203 5.22 10.22 -24.40
N PHE A 204 4.13 10.58 -23.72
CA PHE A 204 2.90 9.78 -23.75
C PHE A 204 2.25 9.90 -25.13
N VAL A 205 1.74 8.79 -25.67
CA VAL A 205 1.06 8.76 -26.98
C VAL A 205 -0.28 9.50 -26.92
N SER A 206 -1.06 9.30 -25.85
CA SER A 206 -2.32 10.01 -25.66
C SER A 206 -2.08 11.51 -25.44
N THR A 207 -2.84 12.34 -26.15
CA THR A 207 -2.82 13.81 -26.00
C THR A 207 -4.10 14.35 -25.34
N ASP A 208 -4.97 13.45 -24.90
CA ASP A 208 -6.28 13.79 -24.34
C ASP A 208 -6.14 14.58 -23.04
N LYS A 209 -6.87 15.70 -22.95
CA LYS A 209 -6.85 16.52 -21.75
C LYS A 209 -7.62 15.84 -20.63
N ARG A 210 -6.94 15.54 -19.53
CA ARG A 210 -7.54 14.95 -18.32
C ARG A 210 -7.77 16.03 -17.26
N ARG A 211 -8.87 15.90 -16.51
CA ARG A 211 -9.23 16.83 -15.43
C ARG A 211 -8.72 16.34 -14.09
N HIS A 212 -8.06 17.23 -13.35
CA HIS A 212 -7.57 17.00 -12.01
C HIS A 212 -8.12 18.05 -11.05
N ARG A 213 -8.55 17.64 -9.85
CA ARG A 213 -8.98 18.53 -8.77
C ARG A 213 -8.06 18.35 -7.58
N ASP A 214 -7.41 19.42 -7.13
CA ASP A 214 -6.51 19.37 -5.99
C ASP A 214 -7.26 19.46 -4.64
N ILE A 215 -6.51 19.37 -3.54
CA ILE A 215 -7.03 19.43 -2.16
C ILE A 215 -7.69 20.76 -1.80
N LEU A 216 -7.27 21.86 -2.45
CA LEU A 216 -7.86 23.20 -2.33
C LEU A 216 -8.98 23.41 -3.36
N GLN A 217 -9.46 22.33 -3.97
CA GLN A 217 -10.56 22.28 -4.92
C GLN A 217 -10.31 23.01 -6.25
N ARG A 218 -9.08 23.41 -6.56
CA ARG A 218 -8.76 24.02 -7.85
C ARG A 218 -8.70 22.95 -8.92
N VAL A 219 -9.18 23.30 -10.11
CA VAL A 219 -9.25 22.38 -11.24
C VAL A 219 -8.13 22.70 -12.22
N TRP A 220 -7.39 21.68 -12.61
CA TRP A 220 -6.40 21.74 -13.67
C TRP A 220 -6.77 20.77 -14.79
N GLN A 221 -6.48 21.15 -16.04
CA GLN A 221 -6.68 20.30 -17.21
C GLN A 221 -5.43 20.34 -18.08
N GLY A 222 -5.00 19.20 -18.58
CA GLY A 222 -3.90 19.12 -19.53
C GLY A 222 -3.64 17.70 -20.02
N PRO A 223 -2.68 17.52 -20.95
CA PRO A 223 -2.32 16.22 -21.51
C PRO A 223 -1.56 15.36 -20.48
N PRO A 224 -1.59 14.02 -20.61
CA PRO A 224 -0.88 13.10 -19.73
C PRO A 224 0.63 13.35 -19.73
N ASN A 225 1.21 13.40 -18.54
CA ASN A 225 2.65 13.58 -18.27
C ASN A 225 2.96 13.25 -16.81
N ASP A 226 4.22 13.08 -16.45
CA ASP A 226 4.57 12.85 -15.05
C ASP A 226 4.56 14.16 -14.24
N LYS A 227 3.73 14.16 -13.18
CA LYS A 227 3.53 15.30 -12.28
C LYS A 227 3.46 14.85 -10.83
N TYR A 228 3.75 15.78 -9.93
CA TYR A 228 3.62 15.60 -8.48
C TYR A 228 2.79 16.72 -7.88
N LEU A 229 2.25 16.48 -6.68
CA LEU A 229 1.55 17.49 -5.89
C LEU A 229 2.58 18.27 -5.08
N SER A 230 2.60 19.59 -5.25
CA SER A 230 3.56 20.41 -4.51
C SER A 230 3.19 20.49 -3.02
N PRO A 231 4.15 20.25 -2.11
CA PRO A 231 3.87 20.32 -0.67
C PRO A 231 3.52 21.72 -0.17
N CYS A 232 3.96 22.77 -0.89
CA CYS A 232 3.76 24.16 -0.48
C CYS A 232 2.34 24.66 -0.75
N ASP A 233 1.82 24.38 -1.95
CA ASP A 233 0.56 24.97 -2.43
C ASP A 233 -0.49 23.93 -2.82
N GLY A 234 -0.16 22.63 -2.84
CA GLY A 234 -1.02 21.54 -3.29
C GLY A 234 -1.24 21.49 -4.81
N ARG A 235 -0.59 22.37 -5.59
CA ARG A 235 -0.77 22.41 -7.05
C ARG A 235 -0.01 21.30 -7.73
N LEU A 236 -0.55 20.88 -8.87
CA LEU A 236 0.08 19.90 -9.73
C LEU A 236 1.24 20.52 -10.51
N LYS A 237 2.46 20.02 -10.32
CA LYS A 237 3.69 20.50 -10.98
C LYS A 237 4.38 19.37 -11.74
N ASN A 238 5.11 19.71 -12.81
CA ASN A 238 5.86 18.73 -13.59
C ASN A 238 6.93 18.06 -12.75
N LEU A 239 7.04 16.73 -12.85
CA LEU A 239 8.02 15.97 -12.09
C LEU A 239 9.43 16.22 -12.66
N VAL A 240 10.32 16.66 -11.77
CA VAL A 240 11.73 16.87 -12.06
C VAL A 240 12.54 16.10 -11.04
N VAL A 241 13.40 15.22 -11.52
CA VAL A 241 14.16 14.26 -10.73
C VAL A 241 15.63 14.57 -10.83
N GLN A 242 16.29 14.70 -9.69
CA GLN A 242 17.75 14.75 -9.62
C GLN A 242 18.33 13.40 -10.00
N ALA A 243 19.36 13.39 -10.83
CA ALA A 243 20.04 12.19 -11.27
C ALA A 243 21.53 12.30 -10.98
N ALA A 244 22.14 11.19 -10.57
CA ALA A 244 23.58 11.03 -10.52
C ALA A 244 24.21 11.26 -11.91
N GLN A 245 25.48 11.64 -11.95
CA GLN A 245 26.15 12.09 -13.18
C GLN A 245 26.13 11.06 -14.32
N ASP A 246 26.34 9.80 -13.97
CA ASP A 246 26.22 8.63 -14.86
C ASP A 246 24.81 8.57 -15.49
N VAL A 247 23.77 8.61 -14.68
CA VAL A 247 22.37 8.56 -15.14
C VAL A 247 21.96 9.81 -15.92
N TYR A 248 22.42 10.99 -15.51
CA TYR A 248 22.12 12.27 -16.18
C TYR A 248 22.74 12.35 -17.58
N SER A 249 23.93 11.78 -17.76
CA SER A 249 24.62 11.72 -19.05
C SER A 249 24.18 10.55 -19.94
N GLY A 250 23.55 9.53 -19.34
CA GLY A 250 23.15 8.28 -19.99
C GLY A 250 21.96 8.37 -20.95
N ALA A 251 21.29 7.22 -21.15
CA ALA A 251 20.18 7.07 -22.09
C ALA A 251 18.92 7.83 -21.63
N GLN A 252 18.19 8.41 -22.60
CA GLN A 252 16.93 9.13 -22.33
C GLN A 252 15.73 8.17 -22.32
N ASN A 253 15.72 7.25 -21.37
CA ASN A 253 14.73 6.17 -21.21
C ASN A 253 13.60 6.50 -20.21
N SER A 254 13.28 7.78 -20.00
CA SER A 254 12.33 8.23 -18.97
C SER A 254 11.30 9.23 -19.48
N THR A 255 10.13 9.20 -18.85
CA THR A 255 8.97 10.08 -19.09
C THR A 255 8.98 11.33 -18.20
N TRP A 256 9.86 11.38 -17.19
CA TRP A 256 10.07 12.53 -16.32
C TRP A 256 11.27 13.37 -16.76
N ARG A 257 11.35 14.60 -16.23
CA ARG A 257 12.50 15.48 -16.47
C ARG A 257 13.64 15.14 -15.53
N ARG A 258 14.87 15.16 -16.03
CA ARG A 258 16.07 14.99 -15.20
C ARG A 258 16.77 16.32 -14.94
N THR A 259 17.39 16.46 -13.78
CA THR A 259 18.28 17.56 -13.43
C THR A 259 19.50 17.00 -12.70
N PHE A 260 20.62 17.71 -12.71
CA PHE A 260 21.81 17.25 -12.00
C PHE A 260 21.71 17.54 -10.49
N VAL A 261 22.45 16.76 -9.70
CA VAL A 261 22.59 16.99 -8.26
C VAL A 261 23.40 18.26 -8.00
N ARG A 262 22.88 19.16 -7.16
CA ARG A 262 23.47 20.48 -6.87
C ARG A 262 23.99 20.52 -5.44
N ASN A 263 25.10 21.23 -5.25
CA ASN A 263 25.57 21.57 -3.91
C ASN A 263 24.68 22.68 -3.34
N VAL A 264 23.95 22.38 -2.27
CA VAL A 264 23.03 23.29 -1.59
C VAL A 264 23.56 23.78 -0.26
N SER A 265 24.76 23.34 0.15
CA SER A 265 25.37 23.79 1.39
C SER A 265 25.53 25.31 1.42
N PRO A 266 25.39 25.97 2.59
CA PRO A 266 25.58 27.42 2.70
C PRO A 266 26.96 27.87 2.20
N ILE A 267 27.02 29.02 1.53
CA ILE A 267 28.25 29.55 0.93
C ILE A 267 29.36 29.72 1.98
N TYR A 268 29.03 30.10 3.22
CA TYR A 268 29.98 30.18 4.33
C TYR A 268 30.74 28.88 4.56
N ILE A 269 30.02 27.74 4.52
CA ILE A 269 30.60 26.43 4.75
C ILE A 269 31.41 26.00 3.53
N GLN A 270 30.93 26.29 2.32
CA GLN A 270 31.69 26.02 1.10
C GLN A 270 33.02 26.77 1.07
N LEU A 271 33.02 28.06 1.42
CA LEU A 271 34.23 28.87 1.54
C LEU A 271 35.12 28.33 2.66
N ALA A 272 34.59 28.11 3.86
CA ALA A 272 35.38 27.59 4.99
C ALA A 272 36.03 26.22 4.71
N ASN A 273 35.41 25.39 3.86
CA ASN A 273 35.95 24.09 3.44
C ASN A 273 36.81 24.17 2.17
N PHE A 274 36.82 25.30 1.45
CA PHE A 274 37.60 25.47 0.21
C PHE A 274 39.11 25.25 0.41
N PRO A 275 39.77 25.72 1.49
CA PRO A 275 41.18 25.42 1.73
C PRO A 275 41.48 23.92 1.80
N PHE A 276 40.53 23.14 2.32
CA PHE A 276 40.65 21.71 2.55
C PHE A 276 40.14 20.85 1.38
N SER A 277 39.66 21.48 0.29
CA SER A 277 39.04 20.77 -0.83
C SER A 277 40.01 19.89 -1.63
N SER A 278 41.30 20.22 -1.62
CA SER A 278 42.35 19.51 -2.38
C SER A 278 43.15 18.52 -1.55
N VAL A 279 42.86 18.40 -0.26
CA VAL A 279 43.66 17.60 0.67
C VAL A 279 42.82 16.44 1.20
N SER A 280 43.48 15.34 1.55
CA SER A 280 42.82 14.18 2.15
C SER A 280 42.12 14.55 3.46
N THR A 281 41.03 13.83 3.77
CA THR A 281 40.23 14.07 4.98
C THR A 281 41.02 13.75 6.27
N ASP A 282 42.06 12.92 6.18
CA ASP A 282 42.87 12.46 7.31
C ASP A 282 44.09 13.38 7.51
N PRO A 283 44.14 14.18 8.60
CA PRO A 283 45.22 15.15 8.84
C PRO A 283 46.61 14.54 8.94
N GLY A 284 46.70 13.26 9.35
CA GLY A 284 47.95 12.52 9.47
C GLY A 284 48.56 12.08 8.14
N ALA A 285 47.83 12.21 7.03
CA ALA A 285 48.29 11.84 5.69
C ALA A 285 48.75 13.06 4.85
N TRP A 286 48.85 14.25 5.45
CA TRP A 286 49.13 15.49 4.72
C TRP A 286 50.63 15.65 4.48
N THR A 287 50.99 15.88 3.23
CA THR A 287 52.36 16.21 2.82
C THR A 287 52.65 17.71 3.02
N GLY A 288 53.91 18.12 2.93
CA GLY A 288 54.29 19.55 2.98
C GLY A 288 53.65 20.36 1.83
N GLU A 289 53.42 19.73 0.68
CA GLU A 289 52.73 20.34 -0.47
C GLU A 289 51.25 20.60 -0.19
N ASP A 290 50.60 19.70 0.56
CA ASP A 290 49.21 19.86 0.99
C ASP A 290 49.04 21.06 1.93
N TRP A 291 49.96 21.22 2.88
CA TRP A 291 49.98 22.40 3.77
C TRP A 291 50.19 23.70 2.99
N ALA A 292 51.06 23.70 1.98
CA ALA A 292 51.27 24.86 1.11
C ALA A 292 50.00 25.20 0.31
N MET A 293 49.29 24.20 -0.24
CA MET A 293 48.00 24.41 -0.91
C MET A 293 46.92 24.97 0.03
N VAL A 294 46.83 24.45 1.25
CA VAL A 294 45.88 24.96 2.26
C VAL A 294 46.18 26.43 2.56
N GLY A 295 47.46 26.77 2.80
CA GLY A 295 47.91 28.13 3.03
C GLY A 295 47.59 29.08 1.87
N LEU A 296 47.86 28.65 0.63
CA LEU A 296 47.56 29.41 -0.58
C LEU A 296 46.05 29.71 -0.73
N LYS A 297 45.21 28.71 -0.42
CA LYS A 297 43.74 28.86 -0.47
C LYS A 297 43.16 29.58 0.75
N TRP A 298 43.91 29.72 1.84
CA TRP A 298 43.45 30.34 3.08
C TRP A 298 43.15 31.82 2.93
N ILE A 299 44.08 32.55 2.32
CA ILE A 299 43.98 34.00 2.09
C ILE A 299 42.73 34.37 1.28
N PRO A 300 42.47 33.79 0.08
CA PRO A 300 41.25 34.10 -0.67
C PRO A 300 39.98 33.67 0.07
N THR A 301 40.05 32.64 0.92
CA THR A 301 38.93 32.23 1.77
C THR A 301 38.60 33.27 2.83
N CYS A 302 39.60 33.83 3.50
CA CYS A 302 39.40 34.88 4.50
C CYS A 302 38.75 36.13 3.89
N LEU A 303 39.23 36.55 2.71
CA LEU A 303 38.64 37.65 1.95
C LEU A 303 37.20 37.35 1.52
N GLY A 304 36.95 36.14 1.01
CA GLY A 304 35.61 35.69 0.62
C GLY A 304 34.65 35.68 1.80
N LEU A 305 35.05 35.13 2.95
CA LEU A 305 34.24 35.11 4.17
C LEU A 305 33.95 36.51 4.68
N LEU A 306 34.94 37.42 4.68
CA LEU A 306 34.73 38.83 5.05
C LEU A 306 33.62 39.46 4.19
N CYS A 307 33.70 39.31 2.87
CA CYS A 307 32.69 39.85 1.94
C CYS A 307 31.30 39.24 2.18
N VAL A 308 31.21 37.92 2.34
CA VAL A 308 29.93 37.22 2.51
C VAL A 308 29.31 37.52 3.89
N LEU A 309 30.11 37.68 4.94
CA LEU A 309 29.63 38.07 6.27
C LEU A 309 29.16 39.53 6.33
N LEU A 310 29.80 40.44 5.58
CA LEU A 310 29.34 41.83 5.44
C LEU A 310 27.99 41.91 4.73
N TRP A 311 27.76 41.07 3.72
CA TRP A 311 26.55 41.14 2.90
C TRP A 311 25.36 40.36 3.50
N GLN A 312 25.60 39.20 4.14
CA GLN A 312 24.53 38.29 4.57
C GLN A 312 24.70 37.66 5.98
N PRO A 313 24.79 38.46 7.06
CA PRO A 313 25.19 37.98 8.39
C PRO A 313 24.38 36.81 8.98
N THR A 314 23.15 36.52 8.50
CA THR A 314 22.24 35.51 9.07
C THR A 314 21.93 34.30 8.17
N ALA A 315 22.54 34.16 6.99
CA ALA A 315 22.10 33.19 5.98
C ALA A 315 22.53 31.72 6.20
N ALA A 316 23.20 31.39 7.31
CA ALA A 316 23.83 30.09 7.51
C ALA A 316 22.95 29.05 8.24
N GLU A 317 21.88 29.48 8.91
CA GLU A 317 20.93 28.55 9.55
C GLU A 317 19.83 28.18 8.55
N GLY A 318 19.72 26.89 8.21
CA GLY A 318 18.65 26.39 7.35
C GLY A 318 17.27 26.84 7.85
N GLN A 319 16.35 27.15 6.93
CA GLN A 319 15.02 27.62 7.31
C GLN A 319 14.23 26.48 7.98
N LEU A 320 13.81 26.70 9.22
CA LEU A 320 12.88 25.79 9.90
C LEU A 320 11.56 25.80 9.13
N ARG A 321 11.23 24.69 8.48
CA ARG A 321 10.00 24.52 7.69
C ARG A 321 9.11 23.49 8.39
N ASN A 322 7.79 23.72 8.33
CA ASN A 322 6.78 22.84 8.92
C ASN A 322 7.06 22.48 10.39
N ASN A 323 7.59 23.41 11.18
CA ASN A 323 7.98 23.16 12.58
C ASN A 323 8.98 21.98 12.75
N GLY A 324 9.81 21.72 11.72
CA GLY A 324 10.79 20.64 11.72
C GLY A 324 10.26 19.30 11.20
N TRP A 325 8.99 19.23 10.79
CA TRP A 325 8.32 18.03 10.27
C TRP A 325 8.59 17.86 8.77
N TYR A 326 8.28 16.67 8.24
CA TYR A 326 8.44 16.40 6.82
C TYR A 326 7.55 17.31 5.95
N ASP A 327 7.75 17.30 4.63
CA ASP A 327 6.85 18.00 3.72
C ASP A 327 5.50 17.25 3.62
N PRO A 328 4.36 17.92 3.85
CA PRO A 328 3.05 17.26 3.81
C PRO A 328 2.70 16.81 2.38
N PHE A 329 2.09 15.63 2.28
CA PHE A 329 1.51 15.18 1.02
C PHE A 329 0.04 15.58 0.93
N ASN A 330 -0.21 16.79 0.38
CA ASN A 330 -1.53 17.39 0.33
C ASN A 330 -2.41 16.78 -0.79
N TYR A 331 -2.90 15.56 -0.56
CA TYR A 331 -3.78 14.84 -1.47
C TYR A 331 -5.13 14.53 -0.83
N ARG A 332 -6.19 14.51 -1.65
CA ARG A 332 -7.52 14.05 -1.29
C ARG A 332 -8.21 13.51 -2.55
N TYR A 333 -8.77 12.32 -2.45
CA TYR A 333 -9.62 11.76 -3.50
C TYR A 333 -11.05 12.30 -3.38
N TRP A 334 -11.60 12.80 -4.49
CA TRP A 334 -12.93 13.43 -4.53
C TRP A 334 -14.02 12.56 -5.15
N GLY A 335 -13.67 11.43 -5.75
CA GLY A 335 -14.64 10.54 -6.40
C GLY A 335 -15.34 9.62 -5.42
N TYR A 336 -16.47 9.04 -5.88
CA TYR A 336 -17.13 7.97 -5.16
C TYR A 336 -16.39 6.64 -5.34
N PRO A 337 -16.35 5.79 -4.30
CA PRO A 337 -16.02 4.38 -4.48
C PRO A 337 -17.11 3.67 -5.28
N LYS A 338 -16.75 2.54 -5.90
CA LYS A 338 -17.71 1.57 -6.44
C LYS A 338 -18.49 0.93 -5.29
N VAL A 339 -17.78 0.52 -4.23
CA VAL A 339 -18.34 -0.02 -2.99
C VAL A 339 -17.74 0.71 -1.81
N ALA A 340 -18.58 1.36 -1.00
CA ALA A 340 -18.14 2.05 0.21
C ALA A 340 -18.28 1.15 1.43
N ARG A 341 -17.30 1.20 2.34
CA ARG A 341 -17.44 0.61 3.68
C ARG A 341 -18.45 1.39 4.52
N ASN A 342 -18.38 2.72 4.43
CA ASN A 342 -19.36 3.62 5.02
C ASN A 342 -20.52 3.84 4.06
N TYR A 343 -21.73 3.42 4.43
CA TYR A 343 -22.91 3.52 3.57
C TYR A 343 -23.20 4.95 3.11
N TYR A 344 -22.98 5.96 3.96
CA TYR A 344 -23.21 7.37 3.61
C TYR A 344 -22.24 7.91 2.55
N GLU A 345 -21.21 7.15 2.22
CA GLU A 345 -20.26 7.47 1.14
C GLU A 345 -20.54 6.68 -0.15
N SER A 346 -21.63 5.91 -0.18
CA SER A 346 -22.12 5.22 -1.37
C SER A 346 -22.84 6.20 -2.31
N PRO A 347 -22.67 6.08 -3.64
CA PRO A 347 -23.51 6.80 -4.60
C PRO A 347 -25.01 6.60 -4.35
N ALA A 348 -25.41 5.39 -3.94
CA ALA A 348 -26.81 5.04 -3.72
C ALA A 348 -27.43 5.77 -2.52
N ALA A 349 -26.62 6.27 -1.57
CA ALA A 349 -27.12 7.03 -0.42
C ALA A 349 -27.58 8.46 -0.80
N VAL A 350 -27.20 8.96 -1.99
CA VAL A 350 -27.59 10.30 -2.46
C VAL A 350 -29.09 10.34 -2.82
N ASP A 351 -29.66 9.22 -3.27
CA ASP A 351 -31.02 9.15 -3.81
C ASP A 351 -32.08 8.69 -2.78
N VAL A 352 -31.67 8.27 -1.57
CA VAL A 352 -32.57 7.66 -0.57
C VAL A 352 -32.64 8.50 0.71
N ILE A 353 -33.80 9.10 0.99
CA ILE A 353 -34.13 9.70 2.31
C ILE A 353 -33.98 8.59 3.37
N PRO A 354 -33.32 8.82 4.52
CA PRO A 354 -32.97 7.77 5.48
C PRO A 354 -34.21 7.21 6.17
N HIS A 355 -34.90 6.29 5.52
CA HIS A 355 -35.85 5.38 6.14
C HIS A 355 -35.06 4.13 6.47
N GLY A 356 -34.97 3.85 7.78
CA GLY A 356 -34.01 2.93 8.37
C GLY A 356 -33.97 1.55 7.71
N GLY A 357 -32.75 1.01 7.59
CA GLY A 357 -32.52 -0.43 7.53
C GLY A 357 -31.91 -0.98 6.24
N SER A 358 -32.01 -0.31 5.09
CA SER A 358 -31.64 -0.93 3.80
C SER A 358 -30.19 -0.69 3.33
N ALA A 359 -29.25 -0.65 4.28
CA ALA A 359 -27.90 -0.10 4.08
C ALA A 359 -26.76 -1.07 4.41
N SER A 360 -27.03 -2.34 4.69
CA SER A 360 -25.98 -3.35 4.66
C SER A 360 -25.71 -3.69 3.20
N ASN A 361 -24.46 -3.56 2.76
CA ASN A 361 -23.91 -4.17 1.53
C ASN A 361 -24.78 -5.34 1.10
N LEU A 362 -25.35 -5.32 -0.11
CA LEU A 362 -26.26 -6.36 -0.59
C LEU A 362 -25.63 -7.73 -0.32
N MET A 363 -26.04 -8.38 0.77
CA MET A 363 -25.50 -9.66 1.20
C MET A 363 -26.37 -10.73 0.57
N ILE A 364 -25.74 -11.77 0.02
CA ILE A 364 -26.49 -12.95 -0.39
C ILE A 364 -27.03 -13.59 0.89
N GLN A 365 -28.36 -13.67 1.00
CA GLN A 365 -28.98 -14.42 2.08
C GLN A 365 -28.57 -15.88 1.98
N ARG A 366 -28.24 -16.49 3.13
CA ARG A 366 -27.99 -17.93 3.16
C ARG A 366 -29.27 -18.65 2.81
N VAL A 367 -29.21 -19.57 1.86
CA VAL A 367 -30.33 -20.46 1.56
C VAL A 367 -30.23 -21.65 2.50
N LEU A 368 -31.36 -22.10 3.04
CA LEU A 368 -31.42 -23.20 4.00
C LEU A 368 -31.22 -24.59 3.34
N GLY A 369 -31.30 -24.66 2.02
CA GLY A 369 -31.13 -25.90 1.25
C GLY A 369 -31.14 -25.65 -0.26
N PRO A 370 -30.91 -26.68 -1.09
CA PRO A 370 -30.93 -26.56 -2.54
C PRO A 370 -32.32 -26.23 -3.09
N ARG A 371 -32.38 -25.61 -4.27
CA ARG A 371 -33.64 -25.30 -4.97
C ARG A 371 -34.28 -26.55 -5.58
N TYR A 372 -33.48 -27.49 -6.06
CA TYR A 372 -33.92 -28.74 -6.66
C TYR A 372 -33.22 -29.94 -6.01
N LEU A 373 -33.93 -31.05 -5.92
CA LEU A 373 -33.40 -32.35 -5.48
C LEU A 373 -33.88 -33.47 -6.40
N CYS A 374 -33.06 -34.50 -6.52
CA CYS A 374 -33.38 -35.77 -7.17
C CYS A 374 -34.00 -36.71 -6.14
N PHE A 375 -35.33 -36.84 -6.13
CA PHE A 375 -36.05 -37.72 -5.21
C PHE A 375 -36.11 -39.15 -5.74
N LEU A 376 -35.81 -40.12 -4.88
CA LEU A 376 -35.93 -41.53 -5.22
C LEU A 376 -37.40 -41.94 -5.34
N ASN A 377 -37.74 -42.68 -6.39
CA ASN A 377 -39.01 -43.40 -6.44
C ASN A 377 -38.95 -44.54 -5.41
N GLU A 378 -39.92 -44.61 -4.51
CA GLU A 378 -40.00 -45.63 -3.45
C GLU A 378 -38.68 -45.74 -2.63
N PRO A 379 -38.35 -44.74 -1.79
CA PRO A 379 -37.06 -44.64 -1.10
C PRO A 379 -36.80 -45.78 -0.11
N SER A 380 -37.85 -46.50 0.30
CA SER A 380 -37.76 -47.64 1.22
C SER A 380 -37.24 -48.92 0.53
N GLU A 381 -37.30 -49.00 -0.79
CA GLU A 381 -36.83 -50.16 -1.54
C GLU A 381 -35.33 -50.07 -1.84
N LYS A 382 -34.62 -51.19 -1.74
CA LYS A 382 -33.20 -51.27 -2.13
C LYS A 382 -33.00 -51.39 -3.65
N GLN A 383 -34.06 -51.70 -4.39
CA GLN A 383 -33.98 -51.88 -5.84
C GLN A 383 -34.03 -50.52 -6.56
N MET A 384 -33.32 -50.41 -7.67
CA MET A 384 -33.34 -49.22 -8.52
C MET A 384 -34.74 -49.06 -9.14
N ARG A 385 -35.41 -47.93 -8.86
CA ARG A 385 -36.77 -47.60 -9.33
C ARG A 385 -36.81 -46.26 -10.07
N GLY A 386 -35.65 -45.65 -10.28
CA GLY A 386 -35.51 -44.35 -10.92
C GLY A 386 -35.79 -43.19 -9.99
N VAL A 387 -35.72 -41.99 -10.56
CA VAL A 387 -35.60 -40.73 -9.82
C VAL A 387 -36.45 -39.65 -10.49
N ALA A 388 -37.04 -38.77 -9.69
CA ALA A 388 -37.74 -37.60 -10.17
C ALA A 388 -37.06 -36.32 -9.63
N VAL A 389 -36.62 -35.44 -10.54
CA VAL A 389 -36.10 -34.13 -10.14
C VAL A 389 -37.28 -33.20 -9.82
N ARG A 390 -37.29 -32.64 -8.60
CA ARG A 390 -38.35 -31.76 -8.14
C ARG A 390 -37.79 -30.54 -7.43
N ARG A 391 -38.52 -29.43 -7.52
CA ARG A 391 -38.24 -28.24 -6.72
C ARG A 391 -38.50 -28.52 -5.24
N VAL A 392 -37.67 -27.97 -4.37
CA VAL A 392 -37.80 -28.09 -2.92
C VAL A 392 -38.77 -27.01 -2.42
N ASP A 393 -39.83 -27.44 -1.76
CA ASP A 393 -40.84 -26.59 -1.15
C ASP A 393 -40.66 -26.59 0.38
N GLN A 394 -41.39 -25.75 1.12
CA GLN A 394 -41.27 -25.68 2.59
C GLN A 394 -41.48 -27.03 3.30
N SER A 395 -42.32 -27.91 2.75
CA SER A 395 -42.57 -29.25 3.29
C SER A 395 -41.42 -30.23 3.05
N THR A 396 -40.61 -30.02 2.01
CA THR A 396 -39.48 -30.88 1.65
C THR A 396 -38.12 -30.27 1.99
N ALA A 397 -38.10 -29.06 2.56
CA ALA A 397 -36.88 -28.34 2.92
C ALA A 397 -36.00 -29.06 3.96
N SER A 398 -36.57 -29.90 4.82
CA SER A 398 -35.82 -30.68 5.83
C SER A 398 -35.45 -32.10 5.36
N THR A 399 -35.62 -32.40 4.07
CA THR A 399 -35.33 -33.74 3.54
C THR A 399 -33.83 -33.98 3.56
N PRO A 400 -33.32 -35.07 4.19
CA PRO A 400 -31.91 -35.41 4.08
C PRO A 400 -31.60 -35.82 2.63
N TYR A 401 -30.45 -35.41 2.12
CA TYR A 401 -29.99 -35.75 0.77
C TYR A 401 -28.48 -36.02 0.72
N LEU A 402 -28.02 -36.80 -0.25
CA LEU A 402 -26.59 -36.97 -0.54
C LEU A 402 -26.08 -35.88 -1.50
N PHE A 403 -24.85 -35.40 -1.30
CA PHE A 403 -24.19 -34.55 -2.28
C PHE A 403 -23.28 -35.39 -3.18
N ILE A 404 -23.53 -35.34 -4.50
CA ILE A 404 -22.76 -36.10 -5.49
C ILE A 404 -21.78 -35.17 -6.19
N ALA A 405 -20.49 -35.33 -5.89
CA ALA A 405 -19.39 -34.63 -6.53
C ALA A 405 -18.86 -35.43 -7.72
N TYR A 406 -18.65 -34.77 -8.86
CA TYR A 406 -18.10 -35.40 -10.07
C TYR A 406 -17.36 -34.35 -10.91
N THR A 407 -16.61 -34.80 -11.92
CA THR A 407 -15.94 -33.90 -12.89
C THR A 407 -16.40 -34.16 -14.32
N ALA A 408 -16.61 -33.09 -15.09
CA ALA A 408 -16.99 -33.18 -16.51
C ALA A 408 -15.90 -33.81 -17.38
N GLU A 409 -14.64 -33.79 -16.94
CA GLU A 409 -13.55 -34.50 -17.63
C GLU A 409 -13.72 -36.03 -17.59
N GLN A 410 -14.54 -36.54 -16.67
CA GLN A 410 -14.81 -37.97 -16.48
C GLN A 410 -16.25 -38.37 -16.84
N PHE A 411 -17.20 -37.43 -16.73
CA PHE A 411 -18.63 -37.64 -17.01
C PHE A 411 -19.14 -36.54 -17.94
N GLU A 412 -19.26 -36.86 -19.23
CA GLU A 412 -19.88 -35.99 -20.25
C GLU A 412 -21.41 -36.24 -20.30
N GLU A 413 -22.15 -35.50 -21.14
CA GLU A 413 -23.62 -35.65 -21.25
C GLU A 413 -24.07 -37.09 -21.55
N GLN A 414 -23.26 -37.85 -22.30
CA GLN A 414 -23.51 -39.26 -22.63
C GLN A 414 -23.39 -40.19 -21.41
N ASP A 415 -22.69 -39.73 -20.36
CA ASP A 415 -22.35 -40.50 -19.17
C ASP A 415 -23.25 -40.14 -17.97
N PHE A 416 -24.21 -39.23 -18.15
CA PHE A 416 -25.08 -38.76 -17.05
C PHE A 416 -26.03 -39.85 -16.53
N GLU A 417 -26.44 -40.81 -17.37
CA GLU A 417 -27.22 -41.97 -16.92
C GLU A 417 -26.41 -42.84 -15.95
N ASP A 418 -25.12 -43.09 -16.26
CA ASP A 418 -24.22 -43.81 -15.36
C ASP A 418 -24.02 -43.06 -14.03
N LEU A 419 -23.88 -41.73 -14.11
CA LEU A 419 -23.76 -40.88 -12.93
C LEU A 419 -25.02 -40.94 -12.04
N HIS A 420 -26.21 -40.91 -12.66
CA HIS A 420 -27.48 -41.07 -11.95
C HIS A 420 -27.64 -42.47 -11.35
N HIS A 421 -27.16 -43.51 -12.03
CA HIS A 421 -27.13 -44.87 -11.48
C HIS A 421 -26.21 -44.98 -10.25
N ILE A 422 -25.06 -44.33 -10.27
CA ILE A 422 -24.15 -44.25 -9.10
C ILE A 422 -24.83 -43.51 -7.96
N ALA A 423 -25.44 -42.36 -8.24
CA ALA A 423 -26.08 -41.51 -7.25
C ALA A 423 -27.30 -42.17 -6.58
N GLU A 424 -28.19 -42.80 -7.36
CA GLU A 424 -29.34 -43.51 -6.83
C GLU A 424 -28.92 -44.70 -5.96
N ARG A 425 -27.93 -45.48 -6.42
CA ARG A 425 -27.39 -46.60 -5.64
C ARG A 425 -26.85 -46.13 -4.29
N ALA A 426 -26.01 -45.10 -4.30
CA ALA A 426 -25.42 -44.54 -3.08
C ALA A 426 -26.50 -43.98 -2.12
N ALA A 427 -27.54 -43.32 -2.66
CA ALA A 427 -28.64 -42.79 -1.86
C ALA A 427 -29.45 -43.90 -1.17
N ARG A 428 -29.75 -45.00 -1.89
CA ARG A 428 -30.43 -46.17 -1.31
C ARG A 428 -29.59 -46.88 -0.26
N GLU A 429 -28.29 -47.02 -0.49
CA GLU A 429 -27.35 -47.61 0.47
C GLU A 429 -27.22 -46.77 1.75
N ALA A 430 -27.21 -45.44 1.62
CA ALA A 430 -27.19 -44.52 2.75
C ALA A 430 -28.55 -44.39 3.46
N GLY A 431 -29.64 -44.93 2.89
CA GLY A 431 -30.99 -44.81 3.43
C GLY A 431 -31.57 -43.39 3.33
N VAL A 432 -31.16 -42.63 2.32
CA VAL A 432 -31.52 -41.22 2.14
C VAL A 432 -32.50 -41.09 0.97
N PRO A 433 -33.63 -40.35 1.12
CA PRO A 433 -34.71 -40.31 0.13
C PRO A 433 -34.39 -39.47 -1.12
N ALA A 434 -33.29 -38.71 -1.13
CA ALA A 434 -32.91 -37.84 -2.22
C ALA A 434 -31.39 -37.68 -2.35
N TYR A 435 -30.95 -37.16 -3.49
CA TYR A 435 -29.59 -36.67 -3.69
C TYR A 435 -29.57 -35.38 -4.50
N TRP A 436 -28.44 -34.70 -4.48
CA TRP A 436 -28.17 -33.51 -5.26
C TRP A 436 -26.99 -33.78 -6.21
N VAL A 437 -27.18 -33.47 -7.49
CA VAL A 437 -26.13 -33.58 -8.51
C VAL A 437 -26.21 -32.40 -9.47
N GLY A 438 -25.05 -31.82 -9.79
CA GLY A 438 -24.96 -30.55 -10.52
C GLY A 438 -25.63 -30.55 -11.90
N CYS A 439 -25.49 -31.62 -12.69
CA CYS A 439 -26.06 -31.71 -14.04
C CYS A 439 -27.60 -31.64 -14.08
N SER A 440 -28.28 -32.06 -13.01
CA SER A 440 -29.74 -32.21 -13.00
C SER A 440 -30.44 -31.27 -12.02
N CYS A 441 -29.74 -30.74 -11.01
CA CYS A 441 -30.31 -29.87 -9.99
C CYS A 441 -30.10 -28.36 -10.27
N MET A 442 -29.46 -27.99 -11.39
CA MET A 442 -29.25 -26.59 -11.83
C MET A 442 -29.90 -26.35 -13.20
N GLN A 443 -31.24 -26.44 -13.28
CA GLN A 443 -31.98 -26.40 -14.54
C GLN A 443 -32.31 -24.97 -15.03
N ASP A 444 -32.42 -24.01 -14.12
CA ASP A 444 -32.91 -22.67 -14.41
C ASP A 444 -31.78 -21.78 -14.96
N LYS A 445 -31.75 -21.55 -16.29
CA LYS A 445 -30.68 -20.76 -16.96
C LYS A 445 -30.37 -19.42 -16.31
N GLU A 446 -31.41 -18.75 -15.81
CA GLU A 446 -31.34 -17.41 -15.24
C GLU A 446 -30.78 -17.41 -13.81
N GLU A 447 -30.76 -18.57 -13.15
CA GLU A 447 -30.34 -18.73 -11.74
C GLU A 447 -29.09 -19.64 -11.59
N ILE A 448 -28.52 -20.15 -12.70
CA ILE A 448 -27.35 -21.03 -12.68
C ILE A 448 -26.17 -20.38 -11.92
N GLU A 449 -25.89 -19.11 -12.16
CA GLU A 449 -24.78 -18.41 -11.48
C GLU A 449 -24.99 -18.41 -9.96
N ASP A 450 -26.18 -17.99 -9.53
CA ASP A 450 -26.59 -17.96 -8.13
C ASP A 450 -26.48 -19.36 -7.50
N ASP A 451 -26.91 -20.40 -8.22
CA ASP A 451 -26.84 -21.79 -7.76
C ASP A 451 -25.38 -22.28 -7.64
N VAL A 452 -24.52 -21.99 -8.62
CA VAL A 452 -23.09 -22.36 -8.62
C VAL A 452 -22.37 -21.75 -7.41
N TYR A 453 -22.54 -20.45 -7.17
CA TYR A 453 -21.88 -19.78 -6.06
C TYR A 453 -22.52 -20.09 -4.69
N ARG A 454 -23.66 -20.81 -4.67
CA ARG A 454 -24.34 -21.33 -3.47
C ARG A 454 -24.13 -22.83 -3.24
N ILE A 455 -23.41 -23.55 -4.11
CA ILE A 455 -23.09 -24.99 -3.93
C ILE A 455 -22.54 -25.27 -2.53
N SER A 456 -21.71 -24.37 -2.00
CA SER A 456 -21.16 -24.48 -0.64
C SER A 456 -22.23 -24.60 0.47
N ASP A 457 -23.42 -24.00 0.30
CA ASP A 457 -24.54 -24.17 1.23
C ASP A 457 -25.24 -25.52 1.05
N VAL A 458 -25.38 -25.96 -0.20
CA VAL A 458 -25.92 -27.28 -0.53
C VAL A 458 -25.04 -28.39 0.05
N VAL A 459 -23.72 -28.23 0.01
CA VAL A 459 -22.79 -29.20 0.62
C VAL A 459 -22.93 -29.23 2.14
N ARG A 460 -23.05 -28.07 2.80
CA ARG A 460 -23.21 -27.96 4.26
C ARG A 460 -24.50 -28.61 4.77
N GLY A 461 -25.56 -28.57 3.98
CA GLY A 461 -26.86 -29.16 4.31
C GLY A 461 -26.99 -30.65 3.97
N ALA A 462 -26.00 -31.23 3.28
CA ALA A 462 -26.05 -32.62 2.86
C ALA A 462 -25.85 -33.60 4.02
N HIS A 463 -26.35 -34.82 3.87
CA HIS A 463 -26.16 -35.91 4.83
C HIS A 463 -24.73 -36.49 4.78
N SER A 464 -24.17 -36.68 3.59
CA SER A 464 -22.79 -37.10 3.36
C SER A 464 -22.34 -36.76 1.93
N LEU A 465 -21.03 -36.86 1.67
CA LEU A 465 -20.39 -36.59 0.39
C LEU A 465 -20.07 -37.92 -0.33
N VAL A 466 -20.52 -38.02 -1.58
CA VAL A 466 -20.14 -39.11 -2.49
C VAL A 466 -19.37 -38.52 -3.66
N ILE A 467 -18.19 -39.06 -3.96
CA ILE A 467 -17.38 -38.67 -5.11
C ILE A 467 -17.52 -39.75 -6.19
N ALA A 468 -18.16 -39.41 -7.29
CA ALA A 468 -18.25 -40.25 -8.46
C ALA A 468 -16.99 -40.03 -9.35
N VAL A 469 -16.27 -41.12 -9.63
CA VAL A 469 -15.07 -41.11 -10.47
C VAL A 469 -15.21 -42.05 -11.66
N GLY A 470 -14.63 -41.68 -12.79
CA GLY A 470 -14.63 -42.49 -14.01
C GLY A 470 -13.37 -42.24 -14.85
N PRO A 471 -13.04 -43.14 -15.79
CA PRO A 471 -11.90 -42.93 -16.69
C PRO A 471 -12.16 -41.70 -17.56
N SER A 472 -11.18 -40.81 -17.69
CA SER A 472 -11.27 -39.63 -18.56
C SER A 472 -10.93 -39.97 -20.01
N ARG A 473 -11.69 -39.41 -20.95
CA ARG A 473 -11.38 -39.50 -22.39
C ARG A 473 -10.12 -38.70 -22.75
N SER A 474 -9.86 -37.62 -22.03
CA SER A 474 -8.71 -36.73 -22.27
C SER A 474 -7.40 -37.26 -21.71
N ARG A 475 -7.46 -38.12 -20.67
CA ARG A 475 -6.29 -38.72 -20.01
C ARG A 475 -6.53 -40.22 -19.75
N PRO A 476 -6.49 -41.06 -20.80
CA PRO A 476 -6.78 -42.50 -20.67
C PRO A 476 -5.75 -43.24 -19.80
N ASP A 477 -4.52 -42.71 -19.68
CA ASP A 477 -3.45 -43.27 -18.86
C ASP A 477 -3.75 -43.19 -17.35
N TRP A 478 -4.67 -42.30 -16.94
CA TRP A 478 -5.06 -42.09 -15.55
C TRP A 478 -6.28 -42.95 -15.19
N SER A 479 -6.10 -44.26 -15.27
CA SER A 479 -7.16 -45.26 -15.07
C SER A 479 -7.18 -45.91 -13.68
N SER A 480 -6.27 -45.55 -12.79
CA SER A 480 -6.33 -46.01 -11.40
C SER A 480 -7.34 -45.17 -10.58
N PRO A 481 -8.04 -45.76 -9.58
CA PRO A 481 -8.99 -45.01 -8.76
C PRO A 481 -8.37 -43.78 -8.07
N ASP A 482 -7.13 -43.88 -7.60
CA ASP A 482 -6.40 -42.76 -6.99
C ASP A 482 -6.08 -41.65 -8.01
N ALA A 483 -5.67 -42.02 -9.23
CA ALA A 483 -5.42 -41.03 -10.29
C ALA A 483 -6.70 -40.33 -10.73
N MET A 484 -7.82 -41.06 -10.85
CA MET A 484 -9.13 -40.44 -11.15
C MET A 484 -9.57 -39.49 -10.02
N LEU A 485 -9.27 -39.84 -8.77
CA LEU A 485 -9.59 -38.99 -7.62
C LEU A 485 -8.71 -37.73 -7.56
N GLN A 486 -7.41 -37.85 -7.89
CA GLN A 486 -6.51 -36.72 -8.05
C GLN A 486 -6.99 -35.77 -9.16
N MET A 487 -7.42 -36.33 -10.29
CA MET A 487 -8.00 -35.54 -11.39
C MET A 487 -9.25 -34.76 -10.96
N TRP A 488 -10.10 -35.35 -10.11
CA TRP A 488 -11.19 -34.59 -9.50
C TRP A 488 -10.63 -33.44 -8.64
N GLY A 489 -9.66 -33.75 -7.77
CA GLY A 489 -8.99 -32.84 -6.84
C GLY A 489 -8.23 -31.66 -7.45
N GLU A 490 -7.80 -31.77 -8.71
CA GLU A 490 -7.11 -30.69 -9.43
C GLU A 490 -7.98 -29.42 -9.56
N ARG A 491 -9.32 -29.52 -9.47
CA ARG A 491 -10.24 -28.40 -9.69
C ARG A 491 -10.47 -27.57 -8.43
N MET A 492 -10.56 -26.25 -8.61
CA MET A 492 -10.73 -25.27 -7.54
C MET A 492 -11.93 -25.56 -6.61
N TRP A 493 -13.11 -25.87 -7.16
CA TRP A 493 -14.37 -26.05 -6.40
C TRP A 493 -14.40 -27.30 -5.51
N THR A 494 -13.53 -28.28 -5.78
CA THR A 494 -13.47 -29.51 -4.98
C THR A 494 -12.97 -29.27 -3.55
N LEU A 495 -12.18 -28.21 -3.35
CA LEU A 495 -11.69 -27.85 -2.04
C LEU A 495 -12.85 -27.41 -1.12
N PRO A 496 -13.68 -26.40 -1.47
CA PRO A 496 -14.90 -26.12 -0.72
C PRO A 496 -15.84 -27.32 -0.57
N GLU A 497 -16.06 -28.12 -1.62
CA GLU A 497 -16.94 -29.31 -1.55
C GLU A 497 -16.47 -30.32 -0.49
N ALA A 498 -15.17 -30.63 -0.48
CA ALA A 498 -14.60 -31.54 0.50
C ALA A 498 -14.59 -30.94 1.91
N LEU A 499 -14.22 -29.67 2.05
CA LEU A 499 -14.09 -28.99 3.35
C LEU A 499 -15.43 -28.67 4.02
N LEU A 500 -16.50 -28.50 3.24
CA LEU A 500 -17.80 -28.13 3.79
C LEU A 500 -18.73 -29.32 3.99
N SER A 501 -18.31 -30.52 3.59
CA SER A 501 -19.02 -31.77 3.85
C SER A 501 -19.20 -32.01 5.37
N PRO A 502 -20.19 -32.81 5.79
CA PRO A 502 -20.38 -33.17 7.20
C PRO A 502 -19.12 -33.80 7.82
N ALA A 503 -18.71 -33.34 9.01
CA ALA A 503 -17.47 -33.78 9.65
C ALA A 503 -17.57 -35.15 10.34
N ASP A 504 -18.79 -35.62 10.62
CA ASP A 504 -19.10 -36.87 11.30
C ASP A 504 -19.23 -38.07 10.34
N LYS A 505 -19.15 -37.84 9.03
CA LYS A 505 -19.31 -38.86 8.00
C LYS A 505 -18.05 -39.01 7.17
N ASP A 506 -17.75 -40.25 6.80
CA ASP A 506 -16.69 -40.55 5.85
C ASP A 506 -17.14 -40.25 4.41
N VAL A 507 -16.16 -40.07 3.52
CA VAL A 507 -16.41 -39.79 2.10
C VAL A 507 -16.44 -41.10 1.33
N THR A 508 -17.51 -41.33 0.57
CA THR A 508 -17.67 -42.53 -0.25
C THR A 508 -17.24 -42.27 -1.69
N ILE A 509 -16.40 -43.12 -2.25
CA ILE A 509 -15.93 -43.02 -3.64
C ILE A 509 -16.54 -44.15 -4.46
N CYS A 510 -17.23 -43.76 -5.53
CA CYS A 510 -17.92 -44.69 -6.43
C CYS A 510 -17.33 -44.61 -7.83
N THR A 511 -16.96 -45.75 -8.40
CA THR A 511 -16.37 -45.85 -9.75
C THR A 511 -17.41 -46.18 -10.81
N ARG A 512 -17.35 -45.52 -11.96
CA ARG A 512 -18.14 -45.87 -13.16
C ARG A 512 -17.85 -47.30 -13.62
N GLY A 513 -18.88 -48.03 -14.01
CA GLY A 513 -18.78 -49.42 -14.48
C GLY A 513 -19.04 -50.50 -13.43
N GLY A 514 -19.35 -50.13 -12.17
CA GLY A 514 -20.07 -50.98 -11.22
C GLY A 514 -19.39 -52.27 -10.74
N GLY A 515 -18.11 -52.50 -11.03
CA GLY A 515 -17.39 -53.73 -10.66
C GLY A 515 -16.63 -53.70 -9.33
N SER A 516 -16.51 -52.54 -8.68
CA SER A 516 -15.76 -52.37 -7.42
C SER A 516 -16.65 -51.82 -6.33
N ASP A 517 -16.55 -52.42 -5.13
CA ASP A 517 -17.25 -51.95 -3.93
C ASP A 517 -16.91 -50.49 -3.63
N PRO A 518 -17.87 -49.67 -3.13
CA PRO A 518 -17.62 -48.28 -2.79
C PRO A 518 -16.46 -48.16 -1.81
N ARG A 519 -15.44 -47.36 -2.16
CA ARG A 519 -14.28 -47.14 -1.30
C ARG A 519 -14.59 -46.00 -0.32
N VAL A 520 -14.56 -46.29 0.97
CA VAL A 520 -14.76 -45.30 2.02
C VAL A 520 -13.41 -44.74 2.45
N ILE A 521 -13.24 -43.42 2.41
CA ILE A 521 -12.03 -42.73 2.85
C ILE A 521 -12.40 -41.74 3.96
N SER A 522 -11.64 -41.77 5.05
CA SER A 522 -11.77 -40.75 6.09
C SER A 522 -11.39 -39.39 5.54
N ARG A 523 -12.13 -38.35 5.93
CA ARG A 523 -11.87 -36.99 5.45
C ARG A 523 -10.43 -36.53 5.75
N LYS A 524 -9.80 -37.06 6.81
CA LYS A 524 -8.41 -36.77 7.16
C LYS A 524 -7.39 -37.27 6.13
N GLN A 525 -7.65 -38.44 5.56
CA GLN A 525 -6.81 -39.05 4.53
C GLN A 525 -7.02 -38.43 3.17
N LEU A 526 -8.17 -37.77 2.96
CA LEU A 526 -8.53 -37.15 1.69
C LEU A 526 -7.43 -36.20 1.17
N ALA A 527 -6.85 -35.35 2.02
CA ALA A 527 -5.79 -34.45 1.58
C ALA A 527 -4.55 -35.15 1.01
N ALA A 528 -4.21 -36.34 1.53
CA ALA A 528 -3.05 -37.09 1.07
C ALA A 528 -3.30 -37.83 -0.25
N VAL A 529 -4.55 -38.15 -0.56
CA VAL A 529 -4.92 -38.91 -1.77
C VAL A 529 -5.34 -37.98 -2.91
N VAL A 530 -6.05 -36.89 -2.60
CA VAL A 530 -6.73 -36.04 -3.59
C VAL A 530 -5.90 -34.88 -4.09
N TRP A 531 -5.09 -34.25 -3.22
CA TRP A 531 -4.46 -32.97 -3.51
C TRP A 531 -2.94 -33.03 -3.47
N ASP A 532 -2.31 -32.22 -4.32
CA ASP A 532 -0.84 -32.12 -4.44
C ASP A 532 -0.18 -31.32 -3.30
N ASP A 533 -0.99 -30.63 -2.47
CA ASP A 533 -0.57 -29.82 -1.32
C ASP A 533 -1.02 -30.42 0.02
N PRO A 534 -0.72 -31.71 0.32
CA PRO A 534 -1.39 -32.46 1.38
C PRO A 534 -1.18 -31.85 2.77
N LEU A 535 0.02 -31.32 3.06
CA LEU A 535 0.34 -30.73 4.37
C LEU A 535 -0.42 -29.42 4.65
N VAL A 536 -0.64 -28.61 3.61
CA VAL A 536 -1.31 -27.32 3.71
C VAL A 536 -2.83 -27.52 3.73
N SER A 537 -3.35 -28.32 2.80
CA SER A 537 -4.76 -28.68 2.73
C SER A 537 -5.24 -29.46 3.96
N ARG A 538 -4.38 -30.24 4.62
CA ARG A 538 -4.70 -30.94 5.89
C ARG A 538 -5.07 -29.97 7.01
N GLN A 539 -4.40 -28.82 7.10
CA GLN A 539 -4.69 -27.81 8.13
C GLN A 539 -6.11 -27.25 7.96
N LEU A 540 -6.56 -27.04 6.72
CA LEU A 540 -7.94 -26.65 6.43
C LEU A 540 -8.93 -27.75 6.82
N ILE A 541 -8.65 -29.02 6.49
CA ILE A 541 -9.51 -30.13 6.92
C ILE A 541 -9.63 -30.15 8.45
N ASP A 542 -8.50 -30.03 9.14
CA ASP A 542 -8.48 -30.08 10.60
C ASP A 542 -9.19 -28.88 11.23
N HIS A 543 -9.18 -27.71 10.57
CA HIS A 543 -10.00 -26.57 10.96
C HIS A 543 -11.50 -26.85 10.86
N PHE A 544 -11.96 -27.31 9.70
CA PHE A 544 -13.39 -27.58 9.49
C PHE A 544 -13.89 -28.81 10.26
N ASN A 545 -13.00 -29.74 10.62
CA ASN A 545 -13.29 -30.86 11.53
C ASN A 545 -13.24 -30.47 13.02
N LYS A 546 -12.93 -29.20 13.35
CA LYS A 546 -12.78 -28.68 14.72
C LYS A 546 -11.67 -29.36 15.53
N THR A 547 -10.66 -29.93 14.86
CA THR A 547 -9.48 -30.51 15.50
C THR A 547 -8.32 -29.52 15.63
N LEU A 548 -8.32 -28.49 14.80
CA LEU A 548 -7.43 -27.33 14.83
C LEU A 548 -8.33 -26.09 14.76
N ASP A 549 -7.95 -24.97 15.36
CA ASP A 549 -8.64 -23.70 15.15
C ASP A 549 -7.67 -22.70 14.53
N LEU A 550 -7.87 -22.41 13.24
CA LEU A 550 -7.06 -21.43 12.52
C LEU A 550 -7.65 -20.05 12.79
N SER A 551 -6.80 -19.07 13.05
CA SER A 551 -7.25 -17.68 13.03
C SER A 551 -7.82 -17.34 11.65
N ARG A 552 -8.69 -16.32 11.57
CA ARG A 552 -9.30 -15.96 10.28
C ARG A 552 -8.26 -15.54 9.24
N LEU A 553 -7.16 -14.91 9.67
CA LEU A 553 -6.03 -14.56 8.80
C LEU A 553 -5.33 -15.81 8.27
N GLU A 554 -5.04 -16.80 9.13
CA GLU A 554 -4.44 -18.06 8.70
C GLU A 554 -5.38 -18.83 7.78
N LEU A 555 -6.67 -18.92 8.12
CA LEU A 555 -7.69 -19.57 7.30
C LEU A 555 -7.72 -18.97 5.89
N VAL A 556 -7.82 -17.64 5.76
CA VAL A 556 -7.87 -16.99 4.44
C VAL A 556 -6.54 -17.17 3.69
N SER A 557 -5.40 -17.01 4.36
CA SER A 557 -4.09 -17.13 3.73
C SER A 557 -3.84 -18.55 3.20
N ILE A 558 -4.14 -19.57 4.01
CA ILE A 558 -3.99 -20.98 3.65
C ILE A 558 -5.00 -21.35 2.56
N ALA A 559 -6.28 -20.99 2.73
CA ALA A 559 -7.31 -21.29 1.75
C ALA A 559 -7.01 -20.67 0.38
N LEU A 560 -6.54 -19.42 0.34
CA LEU A 560 -6.20 -18.74 -0.90
C LEU A 560 -4.96 -19.36 -1.57
N GLY A 561 -3.96 -19.76 -0.78
CA GLY A 561 -2.80 -20.52 -1.27
C GLY A 561 -3.21 -21.84 -1.92
N CYS A 562 -4.08 -22.61 -1.25
CA CYS A 562 -4.65 -23.84 -1.77
C CYS A 562 -5.46 -23.60 -3.06
N LEU A 563 -6.38 -22.64 -3.07
CA LEU A 563 -7.23 -22.36 -4.24
C LEU A 563 -6.40 -21.92 -5.45
N ARG A 564 -5.34 -21.12 -5.25
CA ARG A 564 -4.45 -20.66 -6.33
C ARG A 564 -3.67 -21.81 -7.00
N GLY A 565 -3.33 -22.86 -6.25
CA GLY A 565 -2.62 -24.03 -6.79
C GLY A 565 -3.48 -24.93 -7.67
N ARG A 566 -4.80 -24.73 -7.70
CA ARG A 566 -5.76 -25.58 -8.40
C ARG A 566 -6.13 -25.01 -9.77
N LYS A 567 -6.52 -25.88 -10.69
CA LYS A 567 -7.00 -25.52 -12.02
C LYS A 567 -8.39 -24.91 -11.93
N THR A 568 -8.62 -23.85 -12.69
CA THR A 568 -9.91 -23.21 -12.84
C THR A 568 -10.16 -22.86 -14.30
N THR A 569 -11.39 -23.04 -14.76
CA THR A 569 -11.90 -22.44 -15.99
C THR A 569 -12.59 -21.15 -15.58
N GLU A 570 -11.97 -20.00 -15.82
CA GLU A 570 -12.52 -18.70 -15.42
C GLU A 570 -13.82 -18.43 -16.18
N TYR A 571 -14.94 -18.43 -15.46
CA TYR A 571 -16.23 -17.93 -15.93
C TYR A 571 -16.32 -16.42 -15.67
N LEU A 572 -16.03 -16.02 -14.42
CA LEU A 572 -15.84 -14.63 -14.03
C LEU A 572 -14.40 -14.38 -13.57
N PRO A 573 -13.85 -13.16 -13.79
CA PRO A 573 -12.54 -12.80 -13.25
C PRO A 573 -12.44 -12.97 -11.72
N GLY A 574 -13.57 -12.89 -11.02
CA GLY A 574 -13.67 -13.00 -9.56
C GLY A 574 -13.82 -14.42 -9.00
N ASP A 575 -13.85 -15.48 -9.82
CA ASP A 575 -14.21 -16.84 -9.39
C ASP A 575 -13.41 -17.37 -8.21
N LEU A 576 -12.11 -17.05 -8.14
CA LEU A 576 -11.28 -17.40 -7.00
C LEU A 576 -11.80 -16.81 -5.68
N SER A 577 -12.22 -15.54 -5.72
CA SER A 577 -12.82 -14.86 -4.57
C SER A 577 -14.18 -15.46 -4.23
N TYR A 578 -14.98 -15.82 -5.22
CA TYR A 578 -16.29 -16.45 -5.00
C TYR A 578 -16.16 -17.89 -4.46
N ALA A 579 -15.12 -18.63 -4.82
CA ALA A 579 -14.81 -19.92 -4.19
C ALA A 579 -14.38 -19.74 -2.73
N LEU A 580 -13.51 -18.76 -2.45
CA LEU A 580 -13.12 -18.40 -1.08
C LEU A 580 -14.32 -17.95 -0.24
N MET A 581 -15.25 -17.22 -0.84
CA MET A 581 -16.49 -16.76 -0.20
C MET A 581 -17.30 -17.91 0.40
N GLY A 582 -17.28 -19.11 -0.22
CA GLY A 582 -17.91 -20.31 0.32
C GLY A 582 -17.37 -20.74 1.69
N LEU A 583 -16.08 -20.52 1.93
CA LEU A 583 -15.38 -20.86 3.18
C LEU A 583 -15.59 -19.81 4.28
N LEU A 584 -16.07 -18.61 3.94
CA LEU A 584 -16.21 -17.48 4.86
C LEU A 584 -17.65 -17.30 5.38
N ARG A 585 -17.79 -16.41 6.38
CA ARG A 585 -19.09 -16.15 7.02
C ARG A 585 -20.00 -15.30 6.15
N LEU A 586 -19.50 -14.12 5.73
CA LEU A 586 -20.26 -13.09 5.02
C LEU A 586 -20.00 -13.19 3.53
N ARG A 587 -21.07 -12.97 2.75
CA ARG A 587 -21.08 -13.18 1.31
C ARG A 587 -21.65 -11.96 0.61
N PRO A 588 -20.79 -11.08 0.06
CA PRO A 588 -21.29 -10.00 -0.77
C PRO A 588 -21.96 -10.57 -2.02
N GLN A 589 -22.97 -9.87 -2.56
CA GLN A 589 -23.53 -10.19 -3.87
C GLN A 589 -22.45 -10.26 -4.94
N ILE A 590 -22.62 -11.12 -5.93
CA ILE A 590 -21.72 -11.22 -7.08
C ILE A 590 -21.94 -10.01 -7.98
N ASP A 591 -20.86 -9.56 -8.63
CA ASP A 591 -20.92 -8.49 -9.62
C ASP A 591 -20.04 -8.91 -10.80
N GLU A 592 -20.66 -9.13 -11.94
CA GLU A 592 -19.98 -9.53 -13.19
C GLU A 592 -19.00 -8.47 -13.69
N SER A 593 -19.20 -7.20 -13.31
CA SER A 593 -18.31 -6.10 -13.68
C SER A 593 -17.07 -5.98 -12.78
N ASP A 594 -16.95 -6.79 -11.73
CA ASP A 594 -15.77 -6.81 -10.87
C ASP A 594 -14.58 -7.48 -11.56
N SER A 595 -13.42 -6.85 -11.45
CA SER A 595 -12.15 -7.54 -11.65
C SER A 595 -11.86 -8.54 -10.52
N ALA A 596 -10.90 -9.44 -10.76
CA ALA A 596 -10.43 -10.39 -9.75
C ALA A 596 -10.06 -9.71 -8.41
N PHE A 597 -9.35 -8.57 -8.48
CA PHE A 597 -8.95 -7.80 -7.32
C PHE A 597 -10.14 -7.11 -6.64
N GLN A 598 -11.09 -6.57 -7.42
CA GLN A 598 -12.28 -5.91 -6.85
C GLN A 598 -13.18 -6.90 -6.12
N ALA A 599 -13.41 -8.08 -6.70
CA ALA A 599 -14.17 -9.15 -6.06
C ALA A 599 -13.53 -9.55 -4.72
N PHE A 600 -12.21 -9.70 -4.69
CA PHE A 600 -11.48 -9.98 -3.45
C PHE A 600 -11.55 -8.83 -2.44
N ALA A 601 -11.34 -7.59 -2.89
CA ALA A 601 -11.39 -6.42 -2.02
C ALA A 601 -12.78 -6.27 -1.38
N ARG A 602 -13.84 -6.53 -2.14
CA ARG A 602 -15.22 -6.53 -1.66
C ARG A 602 -15.48 -7.67 -0.66
N LEU A 603 -14.99 -8.87 -0.94
CA LEU A 603 -15.09 -10.00 -0.02
C LEU A 603 -14.34 -9.74 1.29
N SER A 604 -13.14 -9.18 1.19
CA SER A 604 -12.30 -8.79 2.32
C SER A 604 -13.01 -7.73 3.17
N LEU A 605 -13.51 -6.66 2.54
CA LEU A 605 -14.29 -5.62 3.23
C LEU A 605 -15.55 -6.16 3.92
N ALA A 606 -16.26 -7.10 3.28
CA ALA A 606 -17.44 -7.71 3.87
C ALA A 606 -17.10 -8.57 5.09
N ASN A 607 -15.95 -9.25 5.08
CA ASN A 607 -15.48 -10.11 6.17
C ASN A 607 -14.43 -9.43 7.07
N ASP A 608 -14.31 -8.11 7.00
CA ASP A 608 -13.16 -7.38 7.55
C ASP A 608 -13.19 -7.30 9.08
N SER A 609 -12.54 -8.27 9.70
CA SER A 609 -12.29 -8.29 11.15
C SER A 609 -10.81 -8.02 11.46
N ASP A 610 -9.91 -8.51 10.61
CA ASP A 610 -8.46 -8.52 10.87
C ASP A 610 -7.65 -7.62 9.91
N MET A 611 -8.32 -6.81 9.08
CA MET A 611 -7.68 -5.84 8.17
C MET A 611 -6.74 -6.52 7.16
N LEU A 612 -7.22 -7.63 6.58
CA LEU A 612 -6.45 -8.48 5.68
C LEU A 612 -5.91 -7.70 4.47
N LEU A 613 -6.75 -6.86 3.86
CA LEU A 613 -6.39 -6.11 2.67
C LEU A 613 -5.35 -5.03 2.97
N GLU A 614 -5.47 -4.37 4.12
CA GLU A 614 -4.51 -3.39 4.61
C GLU A 614 -3.14 -4.01 4.88
N ARG A 615 -3.12 -5.24 5.45
CA ARG A 615 -1.88 -6.01 5.65
C ARG A 615 -1.23 -6.36 4.32
N LEU A 616 -2.01 -6.88 3.37
CA LEU A 616 -1.55 -7.25 2.02
C LEU A 616 -0.95 -6.05 1.26
N ILE A 617 -1.56 -4.88 1.40
CA ILE A 617 -1.06 -3.64 0.79
C ILE A 617 0.35 -3.26 1.28
N CYS A 618 0.71 -3.64 2.51
CA CYS A 618 2.01 -3.39 3.13
C CYS A 618 3.10 -4.42 2.77
N MET A 619 2.75 -5.50 2.09
CA MET A 619 3.69 -6.56 1.68
C MET A 619 4.46 -6.15 0.42
N LEU A 620 5.73 -6.55 0.31
CA LEU A 620 6.48 -6.44 -0.95
C LEU A 620 6.75 -7.83 -1.51
N PRO A 621 6.00 -8.29 -2.54
CA PRO A 621 6.26 -9.57 -3.18
C PRO A 621 7.71 -9.69 -3.65
N LYS A 622 8.30 -10.89 -3.55
CA LYS A 622 9.67 -11.15 -4.01
C LYS A 622 9.75 -11.12 -5.54
N ASP A 623 8.78 -11.75 -6.19
CA ASP A 623 8.64 -11.74 -7.63
C ASP A 623 7.74 -10.59 -8.07
N ARG A 624 8.31 -9.58 -8.72
CA ARG A 624 7.54 -8.42 -9.19
C ARG A 624 6.62 -8.77 -10.37
N ASP A 625 7.00 -9.77 -11.15
CA ASP A 625 6.23 -10.29 -12.29
C ASP A 625 5.13 -11.26 -11.85
N ALA A 626 5.15 -11.71 -10.59
CA ALA A 626 3.98 -12.24 -9.91
C ALA A 626 2.98 -11.09 -9.66
N SER A 627 2.50 -10.53 -10.77
CA SER A 627 1.52 -9.45 -10.94
C SER A 627 0.16 -9.73 -10.30
N SER A 628 0.05 -10.81 -9.54
CA SER A 628 -1.14 -11.14 -8.81
C SER A 628 -1.09 -10.46 -7.44
N TRP A 629 -2.11 -9.66 -7.17
CA TRP A 629 -2.47 -9.20 -5.83
C TRP A 629 -2.63 -10.36 -4.81
N LEU A 630 -2.63 -11.62 -5.28
CA LEU A 630 -2.59 -12.86 -4.47
C LEU A 630 -1.19 -13.24 -3.95
N ALA A 631 -0.14 -12.53 -4.36
CA ALA A 631 1.21 -12.76 -3.83
C ALA A 631 1.25 -12.32 -2.35
N MET A 632 1.22 -13.31 -1.46
CA MET A 632 1.27 -13.14 0.00
C MET A 632 2.69 -13.35 0.57
N ASP A 633 3.69 -13.46 -0.28
CA ASP A 633 5.10 -13.46 0.10
C ASP A 633 5.61 -12.04 0.32
N ASP A 634 6.64 -11.91 1.16
CA ASP A 634 7.28 -10.64 1.48
C ASP A 634 8.78 -10.73 1.23
N ALA A 635 9.39 -9.63 0.79
CA ALA A 635 10.83 -9.50 0.56
C ALA A 635 11.64 -9.75 1.85
N TRP A 636 11.03 -9.58 3.02
CA TRP A 636 11.64 -9.85 4.33
C TRP A 636 11.13 -11.14 4.99
N ASN A 637 10.38 -11.98 4.27
CA ASN A 637 9.74 -13.20 4.80
C ASN A 637 8.79 -12.94 5.99
N ALA A 638 8.23 -11.74 6.11
CA ALA A 638 7.16 -11.47 7.08
C ALA A 638 5.87 -12.16 6.64
N HIS A 639 5.07 -12.62 7.59
CA HIS A 639 3.74 -13.15 7.33
C HIS A 639 2.70 -12.04 7.44
N LEU A 640 1.50 -12.27 6.89
CA LEU A 640 0.41 -11.29 6.97
C LEU A 640 0.04 -10.95 8.41
N TRP A 641 0.08 -11.92 9.33
CA TRP A 641 -0.21 -11.68 10.75
C TRP A 641 0.85 -10.85 11.48
N ASP A 642 2.09 -10.80 10.98
CA ASP A 642 3.20 -10.01 11.56
C ASP A 642 3.06 -8.50 11.28
N ILE A 643 2.24 -8.13 10.29
CA ILE A 643 2.00 -6.73 9.91
C ILE A 643 0.80 -6.18 10.67
N TYR A 644 0.99 -5.09 11.40
CA TYR A 644 -0.11 -4.37 12.04
C TYR A 644 -0.45 -3.13 11.21
N PRO A 645 -1.63 -3.04 10.58
CA PRO A 645 -2.03 -1.88 9.80
C PRO A 645 -2.12 -0.58 10.62
N ALA A 646 -1.83 0.53 9.96
CA ALA A 646 -1.97 1.89 10.45
C ALA A 646 -2.95 2.73 9.61
N CYS A 647 -3.45 2.18 8.50
CA CYS A 647 -4.50 2.75 7.66
C CYS A 647 -5.72 1.83 7.61
N GLN A 648 -6.81 2.31 7.04
CA GLN A 648 -8.04 1.54 6.85
C GLN A 648 -8.52 1.63 5.39
N VAL A 649 -9.01 0.54 4.82
CA VAL A 649 -9.72 0.55 3.54
C VAL A 649 -11.14 1.07 3.79
N ALA A 650 -11.43 2.23 3.19
CA ALA A 650 -12.72 2.90 3.23
C ALA A 650 -13.65 2.48 2.08
N GLY A 651 -13.12 1.89 1.01
CA GLY A 651 -13.93 1.37 -0.09
C GLY A 651 -13.12 0.80 -1.25
N VAL A 652 -13.82 0.21 -2.23
CA VAL A 652 -13.27 -0.32 -3.48
C VAL A 652 -13.46 0.72 -4.60
N GLY A 653 -12.42 0.97 -5.40
CA GLY A 653 -12.50 1.85 -6.57
C GLY A 653 -13.11 1.17 -7.80
N HIS A 654 -13.38 1.96 -8.84
CA HIS A 654 -13.92 1.44 -10.11
C HIS A 654 -12.90 0.69 -10.97
N ASP A 655 -11.60 0.88 -10.70
CA ASP A 655 -10.50 0.17 -11.32
C ASP A 655 -9.90 -0.83 -10.30
N ASN A 656 -8.76 -1.47 -10.61
CA ASN A 656 -7.98 -2.31 -9.66
C ASN A 656 -7.35 -1.48 -8.52
N THR A 657 -8.18 -0.79 -7.75
CA THR A 657 -7.81 0.22 -6.77
C THR A 657 -8.73 0.16 -5.56
N VAL A 658 -8.23 0.63 -4.43
CA VAL A 658 -8.96 0.79 -3.17
C VAL A 658 -8.86 2.24 -2.71
N ILE A 659 -9.79 2.66 -1.86
CA ILE A 659 -9.73 3.93 -1.18
C ILE A 659 -9.23 3.66 0.23
N LEU A 660 -8.08 4.23 0.58
CA LEU A 660 -7.48 4.13 1.90
C LEU A 660 -7.69 5.44 2.66
N ASP A 661 -7.82 5.34 3.98
CA ASP A 661 -7.90 6.48 4.87
C ASP A 661 -7.01 6.29 6.11
N GLY A 662 -6.61 7.41 6.73
CA GLY A 662 -5.88 7.42 7.99
C GLY A 662 -4.38 7.12 7.92
N ALA A 663 -3.79 6.87 6.75
CA ALA A 663 -2.36 6.67 6.62
C ALA A 663 -1.56 7.95 6.94
N PHE A 664 -0.33 7.80 7.44
CA PHE A 664 0.60 8.91 7.57
C PHE A 664 1.39 9.06 6.28
N GLY A 665 1.61 10.29 5.81
CA GLY A 665 2.28 10.53 4.55
C GLY A 665 3.14 11.77 4.51
N ALA A 666 4.17 11.69 3.69
CA ALA A 666 5.08 12.78 3.39
C ALA A 666 5.44 12.79 1.91
N ALA A 667 5.69 13.97 1.37
CA ALA A 667 6.11 14.15 -0.01
C ALA A 667 7.64 14.01 -0.13
N ILE A 668 8.10 13.38 -1.22
CA ILE A 668 9.53 13.26 -1.51
C ILE A 668 9.96 14.41 -2.41
N ARG A 669 11.08 15.04 -2.05
CA ARG A 669 11.64 16.15 -2.81
C ARG A 669 12.70 15.65 -3.79
N TRP A 670 12.29 15.50 -5.04
CA TRP A 670 13.13 15.01 -6.14
C TRP A 670 13.93 16.10 -6.87
N LYS A 671 13.55 17.36 -6.74
CA LYS A 671 13.98 18.43 -7.66
C LYS A 671 15.36 19.04 -7.36
N ALA A 672 15.99 18.73 -6.23
CA ALA A 672 16.52 19.75 -5.30
C ALA A 672 16.76 19.21 -3.89
N PHE A 673 18.00 18.93 -3.47
CA PHE A 673 18.38 19.04 -2.06
C PHE A 673 18.00 20.43 -1.49
N ALA A 674 17.93 20.54 -0.17
CA ALA A 674 17.71 21.80 0.54
C ALA A 674 18.67 21.92 1.72
N THR A 675 18.92 23.14 2.18
CA THR A 675 19.67 23.39 3.41
C THR A 675 18.90 22.83 4.60
N VAL A 676 19.54 21.96 5.38
CA VAL A 676 18.93 21.28 6.52
C VAL A 676 19.27 22.05 7.80
N LYS A 677 18.25 22.45 8.56
CA LYS A 677 18.46 23.00 9.89
C LYS A 677 18.89 21.87 10.84
N ALA A 678 20.06 21.98 11.43
CA ALA A 678 20.53 21.06 12.46
C ALA A 678 20.22 21.62 13.86
N ILE A 679 19.84 20.74 14.78
CA ILE A 679 19.72 21.02 16.21
C ILE A 679 21.04 20.59 16.86
N GLY A 680 21.75 21.56 17.43
CA GLY A 680 22.99 21.32 18.17
C GLY A 680 22.95 22.03 19.52
N VAL A 681 23.74 21.54 20.47
CA VAL A 681 23.96 22.24 21.74
C VAL A 681 24.86 23.46 21.48
N ASP A 682 24.44 24.63 21.95
CA ASP A 682 25.26 25.84 21.95
C ASP A 682 26.37 25.67 23.00
N SER A 683 27.60 25.41 22.53
CA SER A 683 28.80 25.43 23.36
C SER A 683 29.31 26.86 23.51
N TRP A 684 29.91 27.21 24.64
CA TRP A 684 30.62 28.48 24.83
C TRP A 684 31.64 28.76 23.72
N ARG A 685 32.31 27.72 23.19
CA ARG A 685 33.22 27.85 22.03
C ARG A 685 32.46 28.26 20.76
N ARG A 686 31.29 27.65 20.50
CA ARG A 686 30.44 27.99 19.33
C ARG A 686 29.82 29.38 19.48
N LEU A 687 29.37 29.75 20.68
CA LEU A 687 28.82 31.06 20.98
C LEU A 687 29.89 32.16 20.81
N GLY A 688 31.08 31.95 21.36
CA GLY A 688 32.22 32.87 21.20
C GLY A 688 32.63 33.01 19.74
N SER A 689 32.80 31.91 19.01
CA SER A 689 33.09 31.94 17.58
C SER A 689 32.01 32.66 16.77
N ARG A 690 30.73 32.45 17.09
CA ARG A 690 29.59 33.12 16.44
C ARG A 690 29.65 34.64 16.70
N MET A 691 29.86 35.08 17.94
CA MET A 691 29.99 36.51 18.27
C MET A 691 31.20 37.15 17.56
N LEU A 692 32.36 36.50 17.58
CA LEU A 692 33.58 37.00 16.95
C LEU A 692 33.42 37.12 15.42
N ILE A 693 32.89 36.09 14.76
CA ILE A 693 32.74 36.06 13.30
C ILE A 693 31.71 37.08 12.81
N HIS A 694 30.59 37.23 13.51
CA HIS A 694 29.57 38.21 13.09
C HIS A 694 29.94 39.65 13.47
N GLY A 695 30.72 39.86 14.54
CA GLY A 695 31.16 41.19 14.97
C GLY A 695 32.35 41.74 14.19
N ALA A 696 33.32 40.90 13.82
CA ALA A 696 34.58 41.35 13.20
C ALA A 696 34.41 42.16 11.89
N PRO A 697 33.50 41.81 10.96
CA PRO A 697 33.29 42.60 9.75
C PRO A 697 32.75 44.02 10.03
N LEU A 698 31.90 44.19 11.04
CA LEU A 698 31.37 45.50 11.43
C LEU A 698 32.47 46.39 12.03
N VAL A 699 33.32 45.79 12.88
CA VAL A 699 34.49 46.47 13.45
C VAL A 699 35.50 46.85 12.36
N PHE A 700 35.68 45.98 11.36
CA PHE A 700 36.53 46.25 10.19
C PHE A 700 36.00 47.44 9.40
N LEU A 701 34.70 47.46 9.05
CA LEU A 701 34.07 48.56 8.31
C LEU A 701 34.17 49.89 9.07
N LEU A 702 33.92 49.88 10.39
CA LEU A 702 34.04 51.06 11.25
C LEU A 702 35.48 51.59 11.27
N GLY A 703 36.47 50.70 11.35
CA GLY A 703 37.88 51.05 11.27
C GLY A 703 38.25 51.71 9.93
N VAL A 704 37.76 51.16 8.81
CA VAL A 704 37.96 51.76 7.47
C VAL A 704 37.36 53.17 7.40
N ILE A 705 36.13 53.36 7.89
CA ILE A 705 35.45 54.67 7.87
C ILE A 705 36.22 55.70 8.72
N LEU A 706 36.68 55.32 9.92
CA LEU A 706 37.41 56.22 10.82
C LEU A 706 38.79 56.65 10.26
N VAL A 707 39.47 55.75 9.55
CA VAL A 707 40.72 56.09 8.85
C VAL A 707 40.43 56.96 7.62
N ALA A 708 39.43 56.59 6.80
CA ALA A 708 39.10 57.28 5.56
C ALA A 708 38.58 58.72 5.77
N THR A 709 37.85 58.96 6.86
CA THR A 709 37.31 60.28 7.22
C THR A 709 38.32 61.16 7.96
N GLY A 710 39.46 60.60 8.39
CA GLY A 710 40.47 61.31 9.18
C GLY A 710 40.03 61.65 10.61
N ALA A 711 38.84 61.24 11.04
CA ALA A 711 38.27 61.61 12.33
C ALA A 711 39.08 61.08 13.53
N SER A 712 39.67 59.89 13.43
CA SER A 712 40.53 59.29 14.47
C SER A 712 41.39 58.17 13.89
N VAL A 713 42.46 58.54 13.16
CA VAL A 713 43.31 57.58 12.43
C VAL A 713 43.92 56.50 13.34
N LEU A 714 44.38 56.85 14.54
CA LEU A 714 44.98 55.91 15.49
C LEU A 714 43.97 54.85 15.97
N VAL A 715 42.76 55.30 16.33
CA VAL A 715 41.67 54.42 16.79
C VAL A 715 41.20 53.53 15.64
N GLY A 716 41.04 54.10 14.44
CA GLY A 716 40.70 53.36 13.24
C GLY A 716 41.73 52.28 12.90
N ALA A 717 43.02 52.59 12.97
CA ALA A 717 44.11 51.63 12.74
C ALA A 717 44.09 50.47 13.76
N LEU A 718 43.83 50.77 15.05
CA LEU A 718 43.73 49.74 16.09
C LEU A 718 42.55 48.80 15.88
N LEU A 719 41.39 49.32 15.46
CA LEU A 719 40.21 48.51 15.13
C LEU A 719 40.43 47.63 13.88
N LEU A 720 41.18 48.12 12.89
CA LEU A 720 41.56 47.34 11.71
C LEU A 720 42.49 46.17 12.07
N ILE A 721 43.49 46.41 12.93
CA ILE A 721 44.38 45.34 13.40
C ILE A 721 43.59 44.28 14.18
N LEU A 722 42.72 44.72 15.11
CA LEU A 722 41.90 43.81 15.91
C LEU A 722 40.94 42.97 15.06
N SER A 723 40.31 43.56 14.06
CA SER A 723 39.42 42.82 13.15
C SER A 723 40.18 41.85 12.24
N LEU A 724 41.35 42.22 11.74
CA LEU A 724 42.22 41.31 10.97
C LEU A 724 42.66 40.09 11.79
N LEU A 725 42.97 40.26 13.08
CA LEU A 725 43.31 39.15 13.97
C LEU A 725 42.17 38.11 14.13
N ILE A 726 40.91 38.51 13.92
CA ILE A 726 39.74 37.61 13.95
C ILE A 726 39.41 37.06 12.56
N ILE A 727 39.64 37.84 11.50
CA ILE A 727 39.38 37.44 10.11
C ILE A 727 40.34 36.35 9.65
N VAL A 728 41.62 36.41 10.03
CA VAL A 728 42.62 35.38 9.67
C VAL A 728 42.21 33.97 10.13
N PRO A 729 41.77 33.74 11.39
CA PRO A 729 41.26 32.43 11.81
C PRO A 729 39.81 32.14 11.38
N SER A 730 39.15 33.04 10.63
CA SER A 730 37.72 32.89 10.30
C SER A 730 37.35 31.57 9.60
N PRO A 731 38.14 30.96 8.68
CA PRO A 731 37.75 29.68 8.07
C PRO A 731 37.72 28.55 9.12
N TYR A 732 38.66 28.55 10.07
CA TYR A 732 38.66 27.62 11.19
C TYR A 732 37.47 27.86 12.12
N LEU A 733 37.22 29.11 12.51
CA LEU A 733 36.13 29.47 13.42
C LEU A 733 34.75 29.11 12.83
N VAL A 734 34.56 29.28 11.51
CA VAL A 734 33.33 28.86 10.82
C VAL A 734 33.18 27.34 10.90
N ARG A 735 34.26 26.58 10.69
CA ARG A 735 34.22 25.13 10.89
C ARG A 735 33.90 24.78 12.34
N VAL A 736 34.39 25.50 13.34
CA VAL A 736 34.03 25.25 14.76
C VAL A 736 32.53 25.44 15.03
N ILE A 737 31.89 26.42 14.37
CA ILE A 737 30.45 26.67 14.51
C ILE A 737 29.63 25.50 13.93
N TYR A 738 29.97 25.04 12.72
CA TYR A 738 29.14 24.08 11.97
C TYR A 738 29.59 22.62 12.06
N SER A 739 30.82 22.38 12.52
CA SER A 739 31.36 21.04 12.75
C SER A 739 30.92 20.50 14.09
N GLY A 740 30.90 19.17 14.19
CA GLY A 740 30.57 18.43 15.40
C GLY A 740 29.24 17.70 15.31
N LYS A 741 28.92 17.04 16.42
CA LYS A 741 27.76 16.17 16.58
C LYS A 741 26.47 17.00 16.58
N ILE A 742 25.50 16.53 15.81
CA ILE A 742 24.14 17.08 15.75
C ILE A 742 23.23 16.18 16.59
N TRP A 743 22.36 16.79 17.39
CA TRP A 743 21.38 16.09 18.23
C TRP A 743 20.15 15.68 17.43
N GLY A 744 19.79 16.50 16.44
CA GLY A 744 18.70 16.22 15.53
C GLY A 744 18.82 17.08 14.29
N SER A 745 18.03 16.78 13.29
CA SER A 745 17.99 17.57 12.07
C SER A 745 16.54 17.69 11.59
N GLN A 746 16.28 18.74 10.82
CA GLN A 746 14.98 18.94 10.20
C GLN A 746 14.64 17.76 9.29
N ALA A 747 13.41 17.28 9.38
CA ALA A 747 12.94 16.13 8.63
C ALA A 747 12.73 16.48 7.14
N TRP A 748 13.48 15.83 6.26
CA TRP A 748 13.35 15.90 4.81
C TRP A 748 13.52 14.52 4.19
N PHE A 749 12.72 14.26 3.17
CA PHE A 749 12.97 13.19 2.21
C PHE A 749 13.53 13.80 0.93
N PHE A 750 14.81 13.58 0.68
CA PHE A 750 15.40 13.88 -0.62
C PHE A 750 15.52 12.61 -1.45
N GLY A 751 15.07 12.67 -2.70
CA GLY A 751 15.20 11.57 -3.65
C GLY A 751 16.07 11.95 -4.82
N PHE A 752 16.88 11.02 -5.30
CA PHE A 752 17.55 11.11 -6.60
C PHE A 752 17.63 9.74 -7.30
N GLU A 753 17.73 9.76 -8.63
CA GLU A 753 17.89 8.60 -9.51
C GLU A 753 19.38 8.24 -9.60
N GLY A 754 19.72 6.97 -9.38
CA GLY A 754 21.08 6.44 -9.36
C GLY A 754 21.70 6.33 -7.96
N TYR A 755 23.00 6.06 -7.94
CA TYR A 755 23.81 5.86 -6.74
C TYR A 755 24.78 7.03 -6.53
N LEU A 756 24.97 7.43 -5.27
CA LEU A 756 26.03 8.31 -4.81
C LEU A 756 26.56 7.79 -3.48
N ASP A 757 27.87 7.92 -3.27
CA ASP A 757 28.48 7.63 -1.97
C ASP A 757 28.05 8.65 -0.89
N LEU A 758 28.11 8.21 0.37
CA LEU A 758 27.73 9.04 1.52
C LEU A 758 28.54 10.33 1.60
N ALA A 759 29.84 10.31 1.30
CA ALA A 759 30.68 11.49 1.40
C ALA A 759 30.26 12.56 0.39
N THR A 760 29.89 12.15 -0.83
CA THR A 760 29.32 13.04 -1.85
C THR A 760 27.97 13.58 -1.42
N ILE A 761 27.03 12.74 -0.97
CA ILE A 761 25.69 13.18 -0.53
C ILE A 761 25.81 14.18 0.62
N GLU A 762 26.58 13.83 1.67
CA GLU A 762 26.76 14.66 2.85
C GLU A 762 27.42 15.99 2.51
N SER A 763 28.43 15.99 1.64
CA SER A 763 29.09 17.22 1.17
C SER A 763 28.16 18.13 0.38
N HIS A 764 27.21 17.59 -0.39
CA HIS A 764 26.25 18.39 -1.14
C HIS A 764 25.15 19.02 -0.26
N ILE A 765 24.81 18.38 0.87
CA ILE A 765 23.78 18.86 1.81
C ILE A 765 24.40 19.75 2.90
N PHE A 766 25.43 19.26 3.58
CA PHE A 766 26.04 19.90 4.76
C PHE A 766 27.35 20.63 4.45
N GLY A 767 27.93 20.46 3.26
CA GLY A 767 29.13 21.19 2.81
C GLY A 767 30.46 20.47 3.06
N ALA A 768 30.46 19.42 3.87
CA ALA A 768 31.58 18.51 4.07
C ALA A 768 31.07 17.12 4.51
N TYR A 769 31.92 16.12 4.35
CA TYR A 769 31.73 14.81 4.96
C TYR A 769 32.19 14.85 6.42
N LEU A 770 31.25 14.73 7.36
CA LEU A 770 31.47 14.73 8.80
C LEU A 770 31.05 13.40 9.46
N GLY A 771 30.72 12.38 8.65
CA GLY A 771 30.24 11.08 9.15
C GLY A 771 28.90 11.21 9.86
N ARG A 772 27.97 11.99 9.29
CA ARG A 772 26.62 12.17 9.84
C ARG A 772 25.63 11.20 9.22
N LEU A 773 25.73 10.98 7.90
CA LEU A 773 24.85 10.08 7.18
C LEU A 773 25.35 8.64 7.31
N LYS A 774 24.43 7.70 7.43
CA LYS A 774 24.71 6.26 7.46
C LYS A 774 23.83 5.51 6.47
N TRP A 775 24.30 4.37 5.96
CA TRP A 775 23.45 3.47 5.18
C TRP A 775 22.42 2.80 6.09
N SER A 776 21.19 2.63 5.60
CA SER A 776 20.15 1.92 6.34
C SER A 776 20.43 0.41 6.36
N PRO A 777 20.43 -0.25 7.54
CA PRO A 777 20.85 -1.66 7.65
C PRO A 777 19.86 -2.66 7.04
N ALA A 778 18.56 -2.39 7.12
CA ALA A 778 17.50 -3.31 6.72
C ALA A 778 16.23 -2.60 6.18
N SER A 779 16.39 -1.43 5.57
CA SER A 779 15.25 -0.61 5.12
C SER A 779 14.66 -1.07 3.78
N SER A 780 15.50 -1.49 2.84
CA SER A 780 15.09 -2.02 1.53
C SER A 780 15.51 -3.48 1.36
N SER A 781 14.98 -4.16 0.34
CA SER A 781 15.37 -5.53 -0.01
C SER A 781 16.84 -5.65 -0.44
N ILE A 782 17.47 -4.55 -0.86
CA ILE A 782 18.88 -4.47 -1.25
C ILE A 782 19.77 -3.84 -0.17
N SER A 783 19.22 -3.47 0.99
CA SER A 783 20.01 -2.98 2.12
C SER A 783 20.91 -4.07 2.66
N LYS A 784 22.12 -3.69 3.12
CA LYS A 784 23.11 -4.60 3.69
C LYS A 784 23.54 -4.08 5.06
N HIS A 785 23.82 -5.00 5.97
CA HIS A 785 24.39 -4.70 7.27
C HIS A 785 25.42 -5.75 7.65
N MET A 786 26.26 -5.41 8.62
CA MET A 786 27.22 -6.32 9.22
C MET A 786 27.33 -6.05 10.72
N MET A 787 27.85 -7.03 11.45
CA MET A 787 28.21 -6.87 12.85
C MET A 787 29.60 -6.24 12.94
N ASN A 788 29.74 -5.14 13.68
CA ASN A 788 31.05 -4.53 13.92
C ASN A 788 31.82 -5.25 15.04
N GLU A 789 33.04 -4.80 15.34
CA GLU A 789 33.90 -5.36 16.39
C GLU A 789 33.28 -5.30 17.80
N HIS A 790 32.28 -4.44 18.01
CA HIS A 790 31.56 -4.26 19.27
C HIS A 790 30.24 -5.04 19.34
N GLY A 791 29.91 -5.84 18.33
CA GLY A 791 28.66 -6.62 18.29
C GLY A 791 27.43 -5.81 17.83
N GLU A 792 27.62 -4.62 17.27
CA GLU A 792 26.53 -3.73 16.85
C GLU A 792 26.17 -3.93 15.37
N CYS A 793 24.89 -3.76 15.03
CA CYS A 793 24.41 -3.84 13.66
C CYS A 793 24.62 -2.52 12.92
N VAL A 794 25.49 -2.56 11.91
CA VAL A 794 25.93 -1.39 11.16
C VAL A 794 25.55 -1.55 9.68
N GLY A 795 24.91 -0.54 9.11
CA GLY A 795 24.61 -0.49 7.68
C GLY A 795 25.88 -0.38 6.85
N VAL A 796 25.93 -1.10 5.73
CA VAL A 796 27.05 -1.11 4.78
C VAL A 796 26.58 -0.56 3.46
N ASP A 797 27.50 0.02 2.68
CA ASP A 797 27.21 0.43 1.31
C ASP A 797 26.67 -0.76 0.51
N PRO A 798 25.44 -0.70 -0.02
CA PRO A 798 24.87 -1.79 -0.78
C PRO A 798 25.74 -2.19 -1.98
N THR A 799 26.45 -1.24 -2.58
CA THR A 799 27.34 -1.49 -3.74
C THR A 799 28.66 -2.15 -3.38
N ALA A 800 28.94 -2.39 -2.09
CA ALA A 800 30.05 -3.26 -1.68
C ALA A 800 29.82 -4.70 -2.16
N ASP A 801 28.56 -5.14 -2.19
CA ASP A 801 28.14 -6.41 -2.79
C ASP A 801 28.25 -6.34 -4.32
N ALA A 802 28.98 -7.28 -4.91
CA ALA A 802 29.19 -7.36 -6.36
C ALA A 802 27.88 -7.54 -7.13
N GLY A 803 26.90 -8.26 -6.58
CA GLY A 803 25.59 -8.47 -7.22
C GLY A 803 24.79 -7.18 -7.29
N VAL A 804 24.76 -6.41 -6.20
CA VAL A 804 24.09 -5.10 -6.16
C VAL A 804 24.81 -4.10 -7.06
N ARG A 805 26.15 -4.12 -7.11
CA ARG A 805 26.93 -3.27 -8.03
C ARG A 805 26.58 -3.55 -9.50
N ALA A 806 26.55 -4.83 -9.89
CA ALA A 806 26.15 -5.22 -11.24
C ALA A 806 24.71 -4.81 -11.57
N MET A 807 23.80 -4.92 -10.59
CA MET A 807 22.42 -4.45 -10.72
C MET A 807 22.34 -2.92 -10.93
N VAL A 808 23.14 -2.13 -10.19
CA VAL A 808 23.21 -0.67 -10.38
C VAL A 808 23.70 -0.33 -11.78
N GLU A 809 24.73 -1.03 -12.28
CA GLU A 809 25.24 -0.86 -13.64
C GLU A 809 24.19 -1.21 -14.70
N GLN A 810 23.48 -2.34 -14.54
CA GLN A 810 22.42 -2.76 -15.46
C GLN A 810 21.25 -1.77 -15.48
N ALA A 811 20.83 -1.28 -14.32
CA ALA A 811 19.72 -0.34 -14.17
C ALA A 811 19.96 1.01 -14.89
N ARG A 812 21.23 1.38 -15.16
CA ARG A 812 21.57 2.58 -15.95
C ARG A 812 21.04 2.51 -17.37
N HIS A 813 21.00 1.31 -17.93
CA HIS A 813 20.62 1.05 -19.33
C HIS A 813 19.21 0.46 -19.49
N GLY A 814 18.46 0.31 -18.39
CA GLY A 814 17.11 -0.27 -18.42
C GLY A 814 16.17 0.47 -19.37
N ALA A 815 15.23 -0.24 -19.99
CA ALA A 815 14.23 0.34 -20.87
C ALA A 815 13.16 1.11 -20.08
N HIS A 816 12.14 1.61 -20.78
CA HIS A 816 10.97 2.19 -20.13
C HIS A 816 10.17 1.10 -19.41
N GLY A 817 9.81 1.33 -18.15
CA GLY A 817 9.05 0.37 -17.33
C GLY A 817 9.92 -0.56 -16.48
N ASP A 818 11.19 -0.73 -16.86
CA ASP A 818 12.16 -1.52 -16.11
C ASP A 818 12.46 -0.91 -14.74
N LEU A 819 12.95 -1.77 -13.83
CA LEU A 819 13.41 -1.34 -12.52
C LEU A 819 14.63 -0.44 -12.65
N LYS A 820 14.54 0.74 -12.03
CA LYS A 820 15.63 1.70 -11.89
C LYS A 820 16.03 1.81 -10.43
N VAL A 821 17.28 2.18 -10.22
CA VAL A 821 17.82 2.45 -8.88
C VAL A 821 17.52 3.88 -8.49
N PHE A 822 16.93 4.05 -7.32
CA PHE A 822 16.71 5.33 -6.68
C PHE A 822 17.31 5.31 -5.28
N THR A 823 17.71 6.49 -4.80
CA THR A 823 18.23 6.66 -3.45
C THR A 823 17.39 7.69 -2.70
N LEU A 824 16.92 7.30 -1.51
CA LEU A 824 16.23 8.14 -0.55
C LEU A 824 17.22 8.56 0.54
N VAL A 825 17.30 9.86 0.81
CA VAL A 825 18.03 10.42 1.93
C VAL A 825 17.00 10.96 2.92
N ASP A 826 16.94 10.35 4.10
CA ASP A 826 16.17 10.84 5.25
C ASP A 826 17.09 11.63 6.18
N THR A 827 16.87 12.93 6.28
CA THR A 827 17.70 13.78 7.13
C THR A 827 17.31 13.70 8.60
N TYR A 828 16.10 13.22 8.95
CA TYR A 828 15.68 13.12 10.34
C TYR A 828 16.44 12.02 11.09
N THR A 829 16.44 10.81 10.51
CA THR A 829 17.19 9.63 10.99
C THR A 829 18.64 9.63 10.50
N LEU A 830 18.99 10.55 9.59
CA LEU A 830 20.30 10.64 8.92
C LEU A 830 20.66 9.34 8.18
N THR A 831 19.66 8.66 7.61
CA THR A 831 19.83 7.42 6.87
C THR A 831 19.73 7.63 5.36
N VAL A 832 20.52 6.85 4.63
CA VAL A 832 20.46 6.74 3.17
C VAL A 832 20.01 5.33 2.81
N THR A 833 19.01 5.22 1.95
CA THR A 833 18.41 3.96 1.53
C THR A 833 18.34 3.90 0.01
N MET A 834 19.02 2.91 -0.57
CA MET A 834 18.90 2.59 -1.99
C MET A 834 17.77 1.59 -2.21
N PHE A 835 16.97 1.79 -3.25
CA PHE A 835 15.82 0.92 -3.57
C PHE A 835 15.54 0.87 -5.07
N LEU A 836 14.74 -0.12 -5.47
CA LEU A 836 14.33 -0.34 -6.84
C LEU A 836 12.88 0.10 -7.04
N ALA A 837 12.61 0.82 -8.13
CA ALA A 837 11.26 1.22 -8.54
C ALA A 837 11.20 1.40 -10.07
N ALA A 838 10.02 1.29 -10.69
CA ALA A 838 9.89 1.59 -12.12
C ALA A 838 9.82 3.11 -12.37
N ARG A 839 9.21 3.83 -11.44
CA ARG A 839 9.06 5.29 -11.49
C ARG A 839 9.51 5.93 -10.18
N PRO A 840 9.96 7.19 -10.20
CA PRO A 840 10.24 7.96 -9.00
C PRO A 840 8.99 8.06 -8.10
N PRO A 841 9.01 7.48 -6.90
CA PRO A 841 7.89 7.60 -5.97
C PRO A 841 7.75 9.03 -5.46
N VAL A 842 6.59 9.67 -5.55
CA VAL A 842 6.40 11.07 -5.14
C VAL A 842 5.94 11.22 -3.68
N ALA A 843 5.46 10.14 -3.07
CA ALA A 843 4.97 10.11 -1.71
C ALA A 843 5.50 8.87 -0.96
N VAL A 844 5.78 9.06 0.33
CA VAL A 844 5.96 8.00 1.32
C VAL A 844 4.65 7.90 2.10
N LEU A 845 4.05 6.72 2.19
CA LEU A 845 2.85 6.46 2.99
C LEU A 845 3.13 5.34 4.01
N ILE A 846 3.03 5.63 5.30
CA ILE A 846 3.09 4.61 6.34
C ILE A 846 1.69 4.00 6.51
N CYS A 847 1.56 2.74 6.12
CA CYS A 847 0.30 2.00 6.16
C CYS A 847 0.31 0.83 7.16
N GLY A 848 1.45 0.49 7.76
CA GLY A 848 1.55 -0.57 8.76
C GLY A 848 2.88 -0.58 9.49
N ARG A 849 3.06 -1.52 10.40
CA ARG A 849 4.27 -1.75 11.19
C ARG A 849 4.55 -3.25 11.30
N GLU A 850 5.82 -3.62 11.33
CA GLU A 850 6.29 -5.00 11.45
C GLU A 850 7.67 -4.99 12.12
N GLY A 851 7.89 -5.89 13.09
CA GLY A 851 9.20 -6.06 13.73
C GLY A 851 9.80 -4.80 14.37
N GLY A 852 8.97 -3.86 14.85
CA GLY A 852 9.42 -2.58 15.41
C GLY A 852 9.74 -1.49 14.38
N MET A 853 9.55 -1.77 13.09
CA MET A 853 9.74 -0.85 11.97
C MET A 853 8.41 -0.49 11.31
N GLN A 854 8.37 0.64 10.61
CA GLN A 854 7.21 1.12 9.88
C GLN A 854 7.27 0.65 8.42
N ARG A 855 6.18 0.08 7.89
CA ARG A 855 6.02 -0.30 6.49
C ARG A 855 5.61 0.95 5.69
N ALA A 856 6.60 1.50 5.01
CA ALA A 856 6.52 2.72 4.21
C ALA A 856 6.32 2.39 2.73
N LEU A 857 5.13 2.65 2.21
CA LEU A 857 4.80 2.47 0.82
C LEU A 857 5.32 3.67 0.03
N MET A 858 6.20 3.38 -0.92
CA MET A 858 6.73 4.37 -1.84
C MET A 858 5.81 4.41 -3.06
N CYS A 859 5.07 5.50 -3.23
CA CYS A 859 4.03 5.60 -4.25
C CYS A 859 4.36 6.57 -5.37
N SER A 860 4.21 6.14 -6.64
CA SER A 860 4.09 7.06 -7.76
C SER A 860 2.65 7.58 -7.87
N TYR A 861 2.49 8.77 -8.46
CA TYR A 861 1.17 9.39 -8.59
C TYR A 861 0.76 9.47 -10.04
N ASP A 862 -0.38 8.85 -10.37
CA ASP A 862 -1.10 9.08 -11.61
C ASP A 862 -2.17 10.14 -11.38
N TRP A 863 -1.85 11.38 -11.73
CA TRP A 863 -2.76 12.50 -11.51
C TRP A 863 -4.02 12.46 -12.38
N ALA A 864 -3.98 11.73 -13.51
CA ALA A 864 -5.09 11.62 -14.44
C ALA A 864 -6.24 10.79 -13.85
N SER A 865 -5.92 9.63 -13.27
CA SER A 865 -6.87 8.82 -12.49
C SER A 865 -6.97 9.24 -11.02
N GLN A 866 -6.10 10.17 -10.58
CA GLN A 866 -5.88 10.54 -9.18
C GLN A 866 -5.51 9.32 -8.32
N THR A 867 -4.71 8.38 -8.82
CA THR A 867 -4.37 7.14 -8.11
C THR A 867 -2.90 7.14 -7.69
N LEU A 868 -2.64 6.74 -6.45
CA LEU A 868 -1.30 6.41 -5.97
C LEU A 868 -1.02 4.93 -6.24
N TYR A 869 0.10 4.64 -6.89
CA TYR A 869 0.51 3.27 -7.17
C TYR A 869 1.75 2.92 -6.38
N ARG A 870 1.75 1.75 -5.75
CA ARG A 870 2.93 1.22 -5.05
C ARG A 870 4.04 0.92 -6.05
N GLU A 871 5.17 1.57 -5.88
CA GLU A 871 6.40 1.28 -6.64
C GLU A 871 7.30 0.31 -5.86
N THR A 872 7.38 0.49 -4.54
CA THR A 872 8.09 -0.39 -3.62
C THR A 872 7.58 -0.19 -2.18
N VAL A 873 8.03 -1.03 -1.26
CA VAL A 873 7.85 -0.85 0.19
C VAL A 873 9.23 -0.73 0.82
N LEU A 874 9.37 0.14 1.81
CA LEU A 874 10.56 0.29 2.64
C LEU A 874 10.19 0.07 4.11
N ARG A 875 11.17 -0.30 4.93
CA ARG A 875 11.08 -0.35 6.39
C ARG A 875 11.75 0.90 6.97
N MET A 876 10.98 1.75 7.63
CA MET A 876 11.47 2.99 8.24
C MET A 876 11.48 2.91 9.75
N GLU A 877 12.37 3.64 10.40
CA GLU A 877 12.43 3.69 11.86
C GLU A 877 11.16 4.32 12.45
N THR A 878 10.74 3.86 13.63
CA THR A 878 9.52 4.34 14.29
C THR A 878 9.43 5.87 14.50
N PRO A 879 10.51 6.60 14.85
CA PRO A 879 10.45 8.06 15.03
C PRO A 879 9.99 8.83 13.79
N VAL A 880 10.14 8.26 12.59
CA VAL A 880 9.72 8.90 11.32
C VAL A 880 8.22 9.21 11.34
N LEU A 881 7.42 8.31 11.93
CA LEU A 881 5.96 8.43 11.99
C LEU A 881 5.51 9.70 12.74
N GLU A 882 6.22 10.07 13.81
CA GLU A 882 5.89 11.20 14.68
C GLU A 882 6.08 12.57 14.01
N ARG A 883 6.76 12.61 12.86
CA ARG A 883 7.05 13.82 12.09
C ARG A 883 6.29 13.89 10.77
N MET A 884 5.37 12.96 10.51
CA MET A 884 4.55 12.90 9.30
C MET A 884 3.12 13.42 9.55
N PHE A 885 2.41 13.75 8.47
CA PHE A 885 1.03 14.22 8.50
C PHE A 885 0.07 13.11 8.11
N ARG A 886 -1.17 13.14 8.60
CA ARG A 886 -2.21 12.22 8.11
C ARG A 886 -2.66 12.62 6.70
N VAL A 887 -2.83 11.63 5.84
CA VAL A 887 -3.38 11.78 4.49
C VAL A 887 -4.79 11.21 4.52
N ASN A 888 -5.76 12.07 4.26
CA ASN A 888 -7.17 11.68 4.29
C ASN A 888 -7.59 11.15 2.91
N ARG A 889 -8.33 10.04 2.92
CA ARG A 889 -9.06 9.45 1.78
C ARG A 889 -8.31 9.55 0.45
N PHE A 890 -7.48 8.55 0.16
CA PHE A 890 -6.67 8.50 -1.05
C PHE A 890 -6.95 7.23 -1.87
N ARG A 891 -7.01 7.36 -3.19
CA ARG A 891 -7.14 6.19 -4.09
C ARG A 891 -5.77 5.55 -4.29
N PHE A 892 -5.69 4.25 -4.09
CA PHE A 892 -4.46 3.46 -4.09
C PHE A 892 -4.59 2.22 -4.99
N GLY A 893 -3.56 1.89 -5.75
CA GLY A 893 -3.45 0.67 -6.56
C GLY A 893 -2.12 -0.04 -6.34
N LEU A 894 -2.12 -1.38 -6.47
CA LEU A 894 -0.92 -2.19 -6.24
C LEU A 894 0.06 -2.14 -7.42
N GLN A 895 -0.45 -2.08 -8.65
CA GLN A 895 0.36 -2.05 -9.87
C GLN A 895 -0.13 -0.95 -10.80
N ARG A 896 0.80 -0.12 -11.28
CA ARG A 896 0.50 0.91 -12.26
C ARG A 896 0.55 0.31 -13.67
N PRO A 897 -0.50 0.47 -14.50
CA PRO A 897 -0.43 0.10 -15.90
C PRO A 897 0.73 0.81 -16.61
N LEU A 898 1.44 0.09 -17.49
CA LEU A 898 2.46 0.69 -18.35
C LEU A 898 1.76 1.46 -19.48
N PRO A 899 1.94 2.79 -19.58
CA PRO A 899 1.33 3.62 -20.60
C PRO A 899 2.12 3.50 -21.90
N ASP A 900 1.41 3.64 -23.01
CA ASP A 900 2.04 3.75 -24.32
C ASP A 900 2.83 5.05 -24.43
N VAL A 901 4.11 4.92 -24.79
CA VAL A 901 5.06 6.02 -24.94
C VAL A 901 5.76 5.96 -26.29
N GLN A 902 6.12 7.13 -26.82
CA GLN A 902 6.86 7.33 -28.06
C GLN A 902 8.03 8.30 -27.87
#